data_AF-A0AAU1NNL9-F1
#
_entry.id   AF-A0AAU1NNL9-F1
#
_cell.length_a   1.000
_cell.length_b   1.000
_cell.length_c   1.000
_cell.angle_alpha   90.00
_cell.angle_beta   90.00
_cell.angle_gamma   90.00
#
_symmetry.space_group_name_H-M   'P 1'
#
loop_
_entity.id
_entity.type
_entity.pdbx_description
1 polymer ?
#
loop_
_entity_poly.entity_id
_entity_poly.type
_entity_poly.pdbx_seq_one_letter_code
_entity_poly.pdbx_strand_id
1 'polypeptide(L)'
;MSDGSTTRVEQPSGPVHAGPGTLNYNVNIGLGDQDKPGRSPRRIADDQLRRIRQQFVDPRGMGAARRLRDDSRTVILHGAPGSGRTAAARVLLYELHQDTGIFRELLPGEEEGALTDPELVGVGDRLLLNLAEADVSQWAQMRTDLSALRTAVQEQRAHLVVVMPYDGMLESHLQPYRADIARPPDIEVFRRHLRLHRIPYQEYLRRAPALDAFLAEQPPMEEVALFADRVRRARAAHPVHDGFPTWCERSRDARKQWRREVAELVAKQKAASQRALLFATAMLHGAHADVIHHGAALLLRILDTPKDEGPLLEGKDLSERLAEIGAATEPGGHVRFDKLDYDAAVRAHFWDHMPDLRHQFSTWTVRSTELDDPHITFDLRTTLVSRLADQYLRTGRGMNLAFLAEEWSAAPATRARQEAAIDALTCGLHDPHYGQRLRTLVYDWCVGKQLTSNLAHVLLRVCTDVIAPTHPDQALTRLHHLARRERGATPALDALCDLAATSARLRRRLLDRLTRYPSAPHADDARLFLRICDPVALTDPGGAPRALIDEKAVRASVVTGWAEVLTKMQQSHWQPYAKRWLHTACAADNHRDRLLALLVDAAGRDGGILAALYSTARAAEPAAPGGRARGTAITERLLQKISTAQGLYPSAASTPPAPPRGTTR
;
A
#
# COMPACT_ATOMS: atom_id res chain seq x y z
N MET A 1 40.91 -29.19 42.99
CA MET A 1 41.43 -28.18 42.04
C MET A 1 40.56 -28.34 40.80
N SER A 2 39.35 -27.75 40.71
CA SER A 2 39.02 -26.31 40.78
C SER A 2 39.81 -25.56 39.69
N ASP A 3 39.21 -24.88 38.71
CA ASP A 3 38.16 -23.87 38.88
C ASP A 3 37.04 -23.92 37.84
N GLY A 4 35.82 -23.73 38.33
CA GLY A 4 34.64 -23.43 37.53
C GLY A 4 34.40 -21.92 37.46
N SER A 5 34.11 -21.41 36.27
CA SER A 5 33.47 -20.11 36.10
C SER A 5 31.96 -20.27 36.27
N THR A 6 31.46 -19.92 37.45
CA THR A 6 30.03 -19.76 37.71
C THR A 6 29.63 -18.32 37.40
N THR A 7 28.67 -18.11 36.51
CA THR A 7 28.01 -16.81 36.34
C THR A 7 26.76 -16.81 37.22
N ARG A 8 26.79 -16.05 38.31
CA ARG A 8 25.64 -15.82 39.21
C ARG A 8 24.95 -14.52 38.80
N VAL A 9 23.71 -14.62 38.35
CA VAL A 9 22.84 -13.46 38.07
C VAL A 9 21.95 -13.26 39.29
N GLU A 10 22.24 -12.25 40.09
CA GLU A 10 21.34 -11.82 41.16
C GLU A 10 20.45 -10.69 40.63
N GLN A 11 19.13 -10.97 40.59
CA GLN A 11 17.99 -10.13 40.19
C GLN A 11 17.55 -10.20 38.71
N PRO A 12 16.52 -11.01 38.38
CA PRO A 12 15.89 -10.98 37.07
C PRO A 12 14.64 -10.09 37.09
N SER A 13 14.62 -9.06 36.26
CA SER A 13 13.37 -8.43 35.80
C SER A 13 13.40 -8.37 34.27
N GLY A 14 13.16 -9.53 33.65
CA GLY A 14 13.04 -9.70 32.20
C GLY A 14 13.36 -11.15 31.75
N PRO A 15 12.71 -11.68 30.70
CA PRO A 15 12.99 -13.03 30.20
C PRO A 15 14.38 -13.11 29.56
N VAL A 16 15.25 -13.98 30.09
CA VAL A 16 16.60 -14.25 29.59
C VAL A 16 16.57 -15.53 28.74
N HIS A 17 16.81 -15.40 27.43
CA HIS A 17 17.02 -16.53 26.53
C HIS A 17 18.52 -16.84 26.41
N ALA A 18 18.95 -17.99 26.94
CA ALA A 18 20.30 -18.53 26.76
C ALA A 18 20.28 -19.64 25.70
N GLY A 19 20.66 -19.30 24.46
CA GLY A 19 20.86 -20.25 23.35
C GLY A 19 21.85 -19.69 22.33
N PRO A 20 22.57 -20.55 21.56
CA PRO A 20 23.57 -20.11 20.59
C PRO A 20 22.85 -19.63 19.32
N GLY A 21 22.34 -18.40 19.36
CA GLY A 21 21.73 -17.72 18.23
C GLY A 21 22.49 -16.44 17.93
N THR A 22 22.96 -16.29 16.70
CA THR A 22 23.68 -15.12 16.21
C THR A 22 22.75 -13.90 16.21
N LEU A 23 23.10 -12.88 17.00
CA LEU A 23 22.44 -11.59 17.04
C LEU A 23 22.78 -10.79 15.76
N ASN A 24 21.85 -10.77 14.81
CA ASN A 24 21.99 -10.01 13.57
C ASN A 24 21.31 -8.64 13.68
N TYR A 25 22.11 -7.59 13.85
CA TYR A 25 21.70 -6.20 13.66
C TYR A 25 21.67 -5.90 12.16
N ASN A 26 20.49 -5.83 11.54
CA ASN A 26 20.32 -5.49 10.12
C ASN A 26 19.35 -4.31 9.92
N VAL A 27 19.87 -3.27 9.27
CA VAL A 27 19.16 -2.04 8.86
C VAL A 27 18.72 -2.24 7.41
N ASN A 28 17.45 -2.55 7.17
CA ASN A 28 16.91 -2.73 5.81
C ASN A 28 15.98 -1.59 5.38
N ILE A 29 16.30 -1.06 4.20
CA ILE A 29 15.49 -0.20 3.34
C ILE A 29 14.53 -1.15 2.60
N GLY A 30 13.23 -0.86 2.65
CA GLY A 30 12.16 -1.84 2.36
C GLY A 30 12.25 -2.56 1.02
N LEU A 31 12.05 -3.88 1.08
CA LEU A 31 11.20 -4.75 0.26
C LEU A 31 11.43 -6.20 0.79
N GLY A 32 10.35 -6.98 1.03
CA GLY A 32 10.42 -8.40 1.45
C GLY A 32 10.30 -8.70 2.96
N ASP A 33 9.08 -8.92 3.46
CA ASP A 33 8.79 -9.66 4.70
C ASP A 33 7.64 -10.63 4.33
N GLN A 34 7.98 -11.79 3.79
CA GLN A 34 7.05 -12.93 3.67
C GLN A 34 7.34 -13.83 4.88
N ASP A 35 6.26 -14.21 5.58
CA ASP A 35 6.20 -15.02 6.81
C ASP A 35 6.29 -14.30 8.17
N LYS A 36 5.88 -13.02 8.24
CA LYS A 36 5.36 -12.44 9.50
C LYS A 36 3.89 -12.08 9.38
N PRO A 37 3.03 -12.46 10.35
CA PRO A 37 1.69 -11.91 10.43
C PRO A 37 1.72 -10.39 10.68
N GLY A 38 0.96 -9.62 9.91
CA GLY A 38 0.32 -8.39 10.38
C GLY A 38 1.15 -7.11 10.46
N ARG A 39 1.82 -6.66 9.38
CA ARG A 39 2.08 -5.21 9.26
C ARG A 39 0.81 -4.53 8.76
N SER A 40 0.14 -3.79 9.64
CA SER A 40 -1.07 -3.05 9.25
C SER A 40 -0.75 -2.03 8.13
N PRO A 41 -1.69 -1.78 7.20
CA PRO A 41 -1.53 -0.76 6.15
C PRO A 41 -1.13 0.61 6.69
N ARG A 42 -1.62 0.96 7.90
CA ARG A 42 -1.24 2.17 8.63
C ARG A 42 0.27 2.25 8.89
N ARG A 43 0.89 1.16 9.33
CA ARG A 43 2.34 1.11 9.60
C ARG A 43 3.17 1.29 8.33
N ILE A 44 2.73 0.67 7.23
CA ILE A 44 3.40 0.81 5.92
C ILE A 44 3.35 2.27 5.45
N ALA A 45 2.19 2.91 5.57
CA ALA A 45 2.02 4.33 5.24
C ALA A 45 2.94 5.22 6.09
N ASP A 46 2.99 4.97 7.41
CA ASP A 46 3.82 5.75 8.33
C ASP A 46 5.33 5.57 8.04
N ASP A 47 5.77 4.37 7.65
CA ASP A 47 7.17 4.11 7.26
C ASP A 47 7.54 4.82 5.95
N GLN A 48 6.64 4.83 4.96
CA GLN A 48 6.82 5.59 3.71
C GLN A 48 6.90 7.10 3.97
N LEU A 49 5.98 7.63 4.76
CA LEU A 49 5.95 9.06 5.12
C LEU A 49 7.17 9.47 5.95
N ARG A 50 7.61 8.62 6.88
CA ARG A 50 8.85 8.81 7.65
C ARG A 50 10.06 8.93 6.73
N ARG A 51 10.16 8.07 5.70
CA ARG A 51 11.26 8.13 4.72
C ARG A 51 11.26 9.45 3.95
N ILE A 52 10.10 9.91 3.50
CA ILE A 52 9.96 11.22 2.84
C ILE A 52 10.42 12.33 3.79
N ARG A 53 9.95 12.32 5.05
CA ARG A 53 10.34 13.34 6.05
C ARG A 53 11.85 13.37 6.31
N GLN A 54 12.49 12.21 6.33
CA GLN A 54 13.93 12.10 6.51
C GLN A 54 14.69 12.80 5.38
N GLN A 55 14.22 12.69 4.13
CA GLN A 55 14.83 13.29 2.94
C GLN A 55 14.46 14.76 2.74
N PHE A 56 13.34 15.19 3.32
CA PHE A 56 12.77 16.52 3.11
C PHE A 56 13.61 17.65 3.73
N VAL A 57 13.79 18.72 2.95
CA VAL A 57 14.32 20.02 3.39
C VAL A 57 13.17 21.02 3.31
N ASP A 58 12.95 21.75 4.40
CA ASP A 58 11.83 22.69 4.49
C ASP A 58 11.96 23.81 3.44
N PRO A 59 11.04 23.89 2.46
CA PRO A 59 11.02 24.99 1.51
C PRO A 59 10.53 26.28 2.18
N ARG A 60 10.85 27.43 1.56
CA ARG A 60 10.18 28.69 1.91
C ARG A 60 8.67 28.52 1.70
N GLY A 61 7.89 28.94 2.69
CA GLY A 61 6.44 28.75 2.75
C GLY A 61 5.98 27.63 3.68
N MET A 62 6.86 26.68 4.04
CA MET A 62 6.50 25.55 4.90
C MET A 62 5.99 25.98 6.29
N GLY A 63 6.58 27.02 6.88
CA GLY A 63 6.12 27.57 8.16
C GLY A 63 4.71 28.17 8.10
N ALA A 64 4.34 28.80 6.98
CA ALA A 64 2.98 29.30 6.78
C ALA A 64 1.99 28.14 6.59
N ALA A 65 2.38 27.13 5.81
CA ALA A 65 1.58 25.91 5.63
C ALA A 65 1.32 25.18 6.95
N ARG A 66 2.32 25.06 7.85
CA ARG A 66 2.15 24.49 9.19
C ARG A 66 1.14 25.28 10.02
N ARG A 67 1.26 26.61 10.07
CA ARG A 67 0.30 27.47 10.79
C ARG A 67 -1.13 27.29 10.27
N LEU A 68 -1.31 27.34 8.95
CA LEU A 68 -2.63 27.12 8.34
C LEU A 68 -3.20 25.73 8.65
N ARG A 69 -2.37 24.69 8.65
CA ARG A 69 -2.77 23.33 9.03
C ARG A 69 -3.26 23.28 10.47
N ASP A 70 -2.56 23.96 11.38
CA ASP A 70 -2.86 23.93 12.81
C ASP A 70 -4.09 24.79 13.14
N ASP A 71 -4.23 25.96 12.50
CA ASP A 71 -5.32 26.91 12.73
C ASP A 71 -6.63 26.48 12.04
N SER A 72 -6.54 25.93 10.83
CA SER A 72 -7.70 25.73 9.95
C SER A 72 -7.89 24.29 9.48
N ARG A 73 -7.02 23.36 9.89
CA ARG A 73 -7.04 21.93 9.50
C ARG A 73 -7.03 21.68 7.99
N THR A 74 -6.88 22.72 7.17
CA THR A 74 -6.92 22.65 5.72
C THR A 74 -5.83 23.54 5.16
N VAL A 75 -5.03 23.01 4.24
CA VAL A 75 -4.01 23.78 3.55
C VAL A 75 -4.06 23.50 2.06
N ILE A 76 -4.04 24.54 1.25
CA ILE A 76 -3.96 24.44 -0.21
C ILE A 76 -2.56 24.88 -0.62
N LEU A 77 -1.74 23.93 -1.05
CA LEU A 77 -0.37 24.16 -1.48
C LEU A 77 -0.33 24.53 -2.95
N HIS A 78 0.23 25.71 -3.21
CA HIS A 78 0.53 26.20 -4.55
C HIS A 78 2.06 26.29 -4.73
N GLY A 79 2.57 25.97 -5.92
CA GLY A 79 4.00 26.08 -6.21
C GLY A 79 4.33 25.51 -7.59
N ALA A 80 5.44 25.93 -8.18
CA ALA A 80 5.85 25.48 -9.52
C ALA A 80 6.08 23.96 -9.59
N PRO A 81 5.88 23.32 -10.76
CA PRO A 81 6.30 21.93 -10.97
C PRO A 81 7.76 21.71 -10.58
N GLY A 82 8.04 20.61 -9.89
CA GLY A 82 9.38 20.29 -9.39
C GLY A 82 9.82 21.03 -8.12
N SER A 83 8.97 21.87 -7.49
CA SER A 83 9.29 22.55 -6.23
C SER A 83 9.31 21.66 -4.99
N GLY A 84 8.80 20.43 -5.09
CA GLY A 84 8.59 19.53 -3.94
C GLY A 84 7.24 19.72 -3.24
N ARG A 85 6.28 20.46 -3.82
CA ARG A 85 4.93 20.68 -3.26
C ARG A 85 4.21 19.40 -2.80
N THR A 86 4.28 18.31 -3.56
CA THR A 86 3.65 17.03 -3.19
C THR A 86 4.35 16.37 -2.01
N ALA A 87 5.69 16.44 -1.95
CA ALA A 87 6.45 15.97 -0.78
C ALA A 87 6.14 16.81 0.46
N ALA A 88 6.01 18.14 0.30
CA ALA A 88 5.62 19.03 1.39
C ALA A 88 4.23 18.67 1.94
N ALA A 89 3.27 18.35 1.06
CA ALA A 89 1.94 17.91 1.48
C ALA A 89 1.98 16.65 2.35
N ARG A 90 2.75 15.63 1.92
CA ARG A 90 2.93 14.38 2.66
C ARG A 90 3.64 14.61 3.99
N VAL A 91 4.63 15.50 4.04
CA VAL A 91 5.33 15.86 5.28
C VAL A 91 4.42 16.60 6.26
N LEU A 92 3.60 17.55 5.79
CA LEU A 92 2.63 18.26 6.63
C LEU A 92 1.66 17.29 7.30
N LEU A 93 1.20 16.27 6.58
CA LEU A 93 0.32 15.24 7.13
C LEU A 93 1.07 14.28 8.05
N TYR A 94 2.31 13.91 7.73
CA TYR A 94 3.14 13.05 8.59
C TYR A 94 3.46 13.68 9.94
N GLU A 95 3.72 14.99 9.98
CA GLU A 95 4.05 15.73 11.21
C GLU A 95 2.89 15.74 12.22
N LEU A 96 1.66 15.44 11.79
CA LEU A 96 0.52 15.20 12.65
C LEU A 96 0.67 13.81 13.30
N HIS A 97 1.28 13.80 14.49
CA HIS A 97 1.33 12.63 15.34
C HIS A 97 -0.01 12.51 16.06
N GLN A 98 -0.96 11.80 15.45
CA GLN A 98 -2.24 11.49 16.08
C GLN A 98 -2.36 9.98 16.30
N ASP A 99 -2.80 9.61 17.50
CA ASP A 99 -3.14 8.22 17.83
C ASP A 99 -4.38 7.76 17.04
N THR A 100 -5.20 8.71 16.59
CA THR A 100 -6.46 8.51 15.85
C THR A 100 -6.33 8.86 14.37
N GLY A 101 -7.02 8.11 13.51
CA GLY A 101 -7.11 8.36 12.06
C GLY A 101 -6.05 7.66 11.21
N ILE A 102 -6.30 7.58 9.90
CA ILE A 102 -5.38 6.96 8.92
C ILE A 102 -4.96 7.96 7.83
N PHE A 103 -3.77 7.75 7.25
CA PHE A 103 -3.33 8.51 6.08
C PHE A 103 -4.04 8.02 4.83
N ARG A 104 -4.49 8.95 3.98
CA ARG A 104 -5.18 8.67 2.72
C ARG A 104 -4.89 9.70 1.66
N GLU A 105 -4.63 9.25 0.44
CA GLU A 105 -4.69 10.07 -0.75
C GLU A 105 -6.10 9.94 -1.35
N LEU A 106 -6.82 11.06 -1.42
CA LEU A 106 -8.14 11.17 -2.01
C LEU A 106 -8.00 11.32 -3.51
N LEU A 107 -8.76 10.50 -4.23
CA LEU A 107 -8.80 10.53 -5.67
C LEU A 107 -10.22 10.78 -6.14
N PRO A 108 -10.47 11.84 -6.91
CA PRO A 108 -11.80 12.09 -7.40
C PRO A 108 -12.22 11.02 -8.40
N GLY A 109 -13.36 10.36 -8.15
CA GLY A 109 -13.92 9.36 -9.06
C GLY A 109 -14.84 8.32 -8.41
N GLU A 110 -15.29 7.39 -9.25
CA GLU A 110 -16.43 6.47 -9.02
C GLU A 110 -16.27 5.53 -7.82
N GLU A 111 -15.04 5.19 -7.41
CA GLU A 111 -14.81 4.21 -6.33
C GLU A 111 -14.80 4.83 -4.93
N GLU A 112 -14.34 6.08 -4.78
CA GLU A 112 -14.20 6.73 -3.49
C GLU A 112 -15.46 7.48 -3.07
N GLY A 113 -16.39 7.75 -3.98
CA GLY A 113 -17.57 8.58 -3.74
C GLY A 113 -17.28 10.04 -4.10
N ALA A 114 -18.34 10.85 -4.23
CA ALA A 114 -18.16 12.28 -4.51
C ALA A 114 -17.47 12.97 -3.33
N LEU A 115 -16.60 13.96 -3.58
CA LEU A 115 -15.93 14.71 -2.50
C LEU A 115 -16.91 15.45 -1.56
N THR A 116 -18.16 15.63 -1.99
CA THR A 116 -19.25 16.17 -1.17
C THR A 116 -19.78 15.17 -0.13
N ASP A 117 -19.43 13.89 -0.22
CA ASP A 117 -19.85 12.87 0.72
C ASP A 117 -19.10 13.02 2.05
N PRO A 118 -19.78 13.40 3.15
CA PRO A 118 -19.12 13.53 4.46
C PRO A 118 -18.61 12.19 5.00
N GLU A 119 -19.12 11.05 4.53
CA GLU A 119 -18.64 9.72 4.92
C GLU A 119 -17.22 9.42 4.40
N LEU A 120 -16.70 10.24 3.48
CA LEU A 120 -15.30 10.21 3.06
C LEU A 120 -14.34 10.57 4.19
N VAL A 121 -14.77 11.30 5.21
CA VAL A 121 -13.86 11.83 6.23
C VAL A 121 -14.01 11.05 7.53
N GLY A 122 -12.93 10.44 7.99
CA GLY A 122 -12.86 9.76 9.28
C GLY A 122 -12.38 10.67 10.39
N VAL A 123 -12.69 10.30 11.64
CA VAL A 123 -12.23 11.05 12.81
C VAL A 123 -10.69 11.06 12.85
N GLY A 124 -10.09 12.25 12.80
CA GLY A 124 -8.63 12.42 12.81
C GLY A 124 -7.91 11.98 11.52
N ASP A 125 -8.64 11.67 10.44
CA ASP A 125 -8.00 11.24 9.18
C ASP A 125 -7.02 12.29 8.64
N ARG A 126 -5.97 11.82 7.99
CA ARG A 126 -4.92 12.64 7.35
C ARG A 126 -5.06 12.54 5.84
N LEU A 127 -5.72 13.51 5.24
CA LEU A 127 -6.19 13.47 3.85
C LEU A 127 -5.29 14.31 2.94
N LEU A 128 -4.82 13.71 1.85
CA LEU A 128 -4.11 14.35 0.76
C LEU A 128 -5.00 14.37 -0.48
N LEU A 129 -5.35 15.55 -1.00
CA LEU A 129 -5.98 15.69 -2.30
C LEU A 129 -4.95 16.22 -3.30
N ASN A 130 -4.36 15.33 -4.09
CA ASN A 130 -3.28 15.67 -5.01
C ASN A 130 -3.83 15.97 -6.41
N LEU A 131 -3.92 17.25 -6.76
CA LEU A 131 -4.41 17.75 -8.05
C LEU A 131 -3.29 18.42 -8.84
N ALA A 132 -2.03 18.08 -8.56
CA ALA A 132 -0.86 18.67 -9.21
C ALA A 132 -0.89 18.56 -10.74
N GLU A 133 -1.43 17.44 -11.25
CA GLU A 133 -1.54 17.09 -12.67
C GLU A 133 -2.99 17.15 -13.19
N ALA A 134 -3.92 17.72 -12.42
CA ALA A 134 -5.33 17.77 -12.80
C ALA A 134 -5.54 18.73 -13.98
N ASP A 135 -6.39 18.34 -14.92
CA ASP A 135 -6.78 19.20 -16.03
C ASP A 135 -7.75 20.31 -15.57
N VAL A 136 -8.06 21.25 -16.47
CA VAL A 136 -8.94 22.41 -16.18
C VAL A 136 -10.34 21.97 -15.73
N SER A 137 -10.89 20.91 -16.32
CA SER A 137 -12.23 20.41 -16.01
C SER A 137 -12.28 19.73 -14.64
N GLN A 138 -11.28 18.90 -14.36
CA GLN A 138 -11.08 18.25 -13.08
C GLN A 138 -10.89 19.30 -11.98
N TRP A 139 -10.04 20.30 -12.21
CA TRP A 139 -9.84 21.39 -11.25
C TRP A 139 -11.13 22.18 -10.96
N ALA A 140 -11.92 22.50 -11.98
CA ALA A 140 -13.19 23.22 -11.81
C ALA A 140 -14.22 22.41 -11.00
N GLN A 141 -14.35 21.11 -11.27
CA GLN A 141 -15.22 20.23 -10.50
C GLN A 141 -14.76 20.14 -9.05
N MET A 142 -13.47 19.89 -8.83
CA MET A 142 -12.89 19.75 -7.49
C MET A 142 -13.03 21.00 -6.64
N ARG A 143 -12.90 22.20 -7.23
CA ARG A 143 -13.12 23.48 -6.53
C ARG A 143 -14.53 23.60 -5.96
N THR A 144 -15.53 23.18 -6.73
CA THR A 144 -16.94 23.22 -6.32
C THR A 144 -17.16 22.35 -5.07
N ASP A 145 -16.55 21.17 -5.06
CA ASP A 145 -16.77 20.18 -3.99
C ASP A 145 -15.89 20.42 -2.76
N LEU A 146 -14.80 21.19 -2.89
CA LEU A 146 -13.80 21.40 -1.82
C LEU A 146 -14.39 22.04 -0.57
N SER A 147 -15.40 22.91 -0.73
CA SER A 147 -16.05 23.57 0.41
C SER A 147 -16.83 22.57 1.27
N ALA A 148 -17.52 21.61 0.67
CA ALA A 148 -18.23 20.55 1.38
C ALA A 148 -17.24 19.62 2.10
N LEU A 149 -16.16 19.22 1.41
CA LEU A 149 -15.10 18.41 1.99
C LEU A 149 -14.46 19.10 3.21
N ARG A 150 -14.19 20.41 3.13
CA ARG A 150 -13.63 21.19 4.24
C ARG A 150 -14.54 21.19 5.46
N THR A 151 -15.85 21.32 5.27
CA THR A 151 -16.83 21.25 6.36
C THR A 151 -16.76 19.89 7.05
N ALA A 152 -16.74 18.80 6.28
CA ALA A 152 -16.60 17.45 6.85
C ALA A 152 -15.26 17.26 7.59
N VAL A 153 -14.16 17.80 7.05
CA VAL A 153 -12.83 17.79 7.71
C VAL A 153 -12.88 18.46 9.07
N GLN A 154 -13.56 19.60 9.18
CA GLN A 154 -13.71 20.31 10.45
C GLN A 154 -14.53 19.53 11.48
N GLU A 155 -15.68 19.01 11.07
CA GLU A 155 -16.59 18.24 11.93
C GLU A 155 -15.91 16.98 12.48
N GLN A 156 -15.14 16.28 11.64
CA GLN A 156 -14.46 15.04 12.00
C GLN A 156 -13.09 15.27 12.66
N ARG A 157 -12.67 16.54 12.83
CA ARG A 157 -11.34 16.87 13.34
C ARG A 157 -10.20 16.22 12.53
N ALA A 158 -10.44 16.00 11.25
CA ALA A 158 -9.46 15.51 10.30
C ALA A 158 -8.55 16.65 9.82
N HIS A 159 -7.52 16.33 9.04
CA HIS A 159 -6.67 17.30 8.38
C HIS A 159 -6.63 17.05 6.88
N LEU A 160 -6.72 18.13 6.10
CA LEU A 160 -6.69 18.10 4.64
C LEU A 160 -5.53 18.92 4.11
N VAL A 161 -4.74 18.33 3.22
CA VAL A 161 -3.79 19.07 2.39
C VAL A 161 -4.15 18.85 0.93
N VAL A 162 -4.35 19.95 0.21
CA VAL A 162 -4.63 19.96 -1.23
C VAL A 162 -3.37 20.43 -1.96
N VAL A 163 -2.95 19.72 -3.00
CA VAL A 163 -1.93 20.21 -3.94
C VAL A 163 -2.65 20.67 -5.18
N MET A 164 -2.68 21.98 -5.45
CA MET A 164 -3.41 22.51 -6.61
C MET A 164 -2.54 22.55 -7.88
N PRO A 165 -3.16 22.59 -9.08
CA PRO A 165 -2.45 22.88 -10.33
C PRO A 165 -1.71 24.22 -10.25
N TYR A 166 -0.59 24.34 -10.97
CA TYR A 166 0.24 25.56 -10.92
C TYR A 166 -0.51 26.77 -11.50
N ASP A 167 -1.12 26.61 -12.67
CA ASP A 167 -1.89 27.67 -13.34
C ASP A 167 -3.35 27.72 -12.87
N GLY A 168 -3.67 27.01 -11.78
CA GLY A 168 -5.02 26.94 -11.22
C GLY A 168 -5.41 28.25 -10.53
N MET A 169 -6.55 28.83 -10.93
CA MET A 169 -7.16 29.94 -10.20
C MET A 169 -7.96 29.43 -9.01
N LEU A 170 -7.88 30.13 -7.87
CA LEU A 170 -8.55 29.80 -6.62
C LEU A 170 -9.58 30.89 -6.26
N GLU A 171 -10.77 30.47 -5.83
CA GLU A 171 -11.86 31.37 -5.43
C GLU A 171 -11.52 32.17 -4.16
N SER A 172 -12.08 33.38 -4.03
CA SER A 172 -11.75 34.31 -2.95
C SER A 172 -11.94 33.73 -1.54
N HIS A 173 -12.93 32.87 -1.32
CA HIS A 173 -13.16 32.22 0.00
C HIS A 173 -12.19 31.08 0.30
N LEU A 174 -11.44 30.59 -0.70
CA LEU A 174 -10.42 29.56 -0.55
C LEU A 174 -9.01 30.13 -0.39
N GLN A 175 -8.78 31.37 -0.83
CA GLN A 175 -7.50 32.08 -0.69
C GLN A 175 -6.93 32.09 0.74
N PRO A 176 -7.73 32.22 1.82
CA PRO A 176 -7.19 32.19 3.19
C PRO A 176 -6.47 30.90 3.57
N TYR A 177 -6.75 29.79 2.86
CA TYR A 177 -6.13 28.48 3.12
C TYR A 177 -4.91 28.21 2.24
N ARG A 178 -4.55 29.15 1.36
CA ARG A 178 -3.44 29.00 0.41
C ARG A 178 -2.09 29.22 1.09
N ALA A 179 -1.15 28.31 0.83
CA ALA A 179 0.27 28.50 1.12
C ALA A 179 1.11 28.31 -0.15
N ASP A 180 1.93 29.30 -0.47
CA ASP A 180 2.89 29.17 -1.56
C ASP A 180 4.15 28.43 -1.10
N ILE A 181 4.45 27.32 -1.75
CA ILE A 181 5.64 26.50 -1.55
C ILE A 181 6.64 26.83 -2.66
N ALA A 182 7.73 27.47 -2.25
CA ALA A 182 8.85 27.73 -3.13
C ALA A 182 9.73 26.48 -3.28
N ARG A 183 10.63 26.53 -4.25
CA ARG A 183 11.70 25.54 -4.37
C ARG A 183 12.66 25.67 -3.16
N PRO A 184 13.01 24.57 -2.47
CA PRO A 184 14.02 24.60 -1.41
C PRO A 184 15.42 24.83 -2.00
N PRO A 185 16.41 25.24 -1.18
CA PRO A 185 17.79 25.32 -1.63
C PRO A 185 18.28 23.95 -2.09
N ASP A 186 18.63 23.85 -3.38
CA ASP A 186 19.00 22.60 -4.04
C ASP A 186 20.24 21.95 -3.41
N ILE A 187 21.22 22.74 -3.02
CA ILE A 187 22.41 22.28 -2.31
C ILE A 187 22.08 21.66 -0.95
N GLU A 188 21.06 22.17 -0.26
CA GLU A 188 20.64 21.61 1.03
C GLU A 188 19.92 20.28 0.85
N VAL A 189 19.07 20.18 -0.18
CA VAL A 189 18.42 18.92 -0.59
C VAL A 189 19.48 17.89 -0.93
N PHE A 190 20.41 18.23 -1.83
CA PHE A 190 21.51 17.36 -2.21
C PHE A 190 22.30 16.87 -0.98
N ARG A 191 22.74 17.78 -0.10
CA ARG A 191 23.46 17.43 1.15
C ARG A 191 22.61 16.60 2.10
N ARG A 192 21.29 16.78 2.14
CA ARG A 192 20.38 15.97 2.97
C ARG A 192 20.35 14.53 2.49
N HIS A 193 20.26 14.31 1.18
CA HIS A 193 20.35 12.97 0.59
C HIS A 193 21.72 12.31 0.87
N LEU A 194 22.83 13.02 0.70
CA LEU A 194 24.16 12.47 1.02
C LEU A 194 24.30 12.07 2.51
N ARG A 195 23.74 12.86 3.43
CA ARG A 195 23.71 12.53 4.87
C ARG A 195 22.97 11.23 5.15
N LEU A 196 21.83 11.01 4.50
CA LEU A 196 21.07 9.76 4.64
C LEU A 196 21.82 8.56 4.07
N HIS A 197 22.64 8.79 3.06
CA HIS A 197 23.57 7.81 2.53
C HIS A 197 24.85 7.64 3.36
N ARG A 198 24.91 8.27 4.54
CA ARG A 198 26.04 8.21 5.50
C ARG A 198 27.37 8.67 4.90
N ILE A 199 27.34 9.58 3.94
CA ILE A 199 28.55 10.21 3.42
C ILE A 199 29.01 11.26 4.46
N PRO A 200 30.28 11.22 4.90
CA PRO A 200 30.82 12.18 5.88
C PRO A 200 30.71 13.63 5.39
N TYR A 201 30.36 14.54 6.31
CA TYR A 201 30.14 15.95 5.96
C TYR A 201 31.38 16.64 5.40
N GLN A 202 32.57 16.20 5.83
CA GLN A 202 33.85 16.76 5.40
C GLN A 202 34.13 16.51 3.92
N GLU A 203 33.56 15.44 3.34
CA GLU A 203 33.74 15.10 1.94
C GLU A 203 32.94 16.04 1.03
N TYR A 204 31.65 16.23 1.32
CA TYR A 204 30.74 17.03 0.47
C TYR A 204 30.73 18.53 0.75
N LEU A 205 31.56 19.03 1.67
CA LEU A 205 31.83 20.46 1.82
C LEU A 205 32.86 20.99 0.81
N ARG A 206 33.62 20.09 0.16
CA ARG A 206 34.59 20.47 -0.86
C ARG A 206 33.87 20.97 -2.11
N ARG A 207 34.43 22.00 -2.77
CA ARG A 207 33.89 22.53 -4.03
C ARG A 207 33.98 21.47 -5.13
N ALA A 208 32.92 21.35 -5.92
CA ALA A 208 32.83 20.39 -7.02
C ALA A 208 32.20 21.10 -8.24
N PRO A 209 32.99 21.52 -9.24
CA PRO A 209 32.49 22.26 -10.39
C PRO A 209 31.36 21.56 -11.16
N ALA A 210 31.40 20.22 -11.24
CA ALA A 210 30.35 19.44 -11.86
C ALA A 210 29.00 19.53 -11.11
N LEU A 211 29.04 19.59 -9.77
CA LEU A 211 27.84 19.82 -8.97
C LEU A 211 27.32 21.25 -9.18
N ASP A 212 28.21 22.25 -9.11
CA ASP A 212 27.84 23.66 -9.29
C ASP A 212 27.16 23.88 -10.66
N ALA A 213 27.72 23.29 -11.71
CA ALA A 213 27.18 23.37 -13.05
C ALA A 213 25.88 22.56 -13.24
N PHE A 214 25.73 21.41 -12.59
CA PHE A 214 24.47 20.66 -12.57
C PHE A 214 23.36 21.46 -11.87
N LEU A 215 23.64 22.08 -10.73
CA LEU A 215 22.67 22.90 -9.99
C LEU A 215 22.31 24.19 -10.75
N ALA A 216 23.26 24.78 -11.49
CA ALA A 216 23.00 25.93 -12.35
C ALA A 216 21.96 25.67 -13.45
N GLU A 217 21.77 24.41 -13.88
CA GLU A 217 20.71 24.00 -14.83
C GLU A 217 19.30 23.99 -14.19
N GLN A 218 19.20 24.25 -12.88
CA GLN A 218 17.95 24.25 -12.09
C GLN A 218 17.11 22.96 -12.22
N PRO A 219 17.70 21.76 -12.11
CA PRO A 219 17.00 20.49 -12.31
C PRO A 219 15.86 20.31 -11.29
N PRO A 220 14.75 19.60 -11.60
CA PRO A 220 13.72 19.30 -10.60
C PRO A 220 14.30 18.65 -9.33
N MET A 221 13.65 18.82 -8.18
CA MET A 221 14.15 18.25 -6.91
C MET A 221 14.38 16.73 -6.94
N GLU A 222 13.58 16.01 -7.73
CA GLU A 222 13.77 14.59 -7.96
C GLU A 222 15.11 14.28 -8.66
N GLU A 223 15.49 15.05 -9.69
CA GLU A 223 16.79 14.88 -10.35
C GLU A 223 17.95 15.26 -9.43
N VAL A 224 17.77 16.20 -8.50
CA VAL A 224 18.77 16.50 -7.45
C VAL A 224 18.95 15.28 -6.52
N ALA A 225 17.86 14.64 -6.11
CA ALA A 225 17.90 13.42 -5.30
C ALA A 225 18.56 12.25 -6.04
N LEU A 226 18.23 12.07 -7.33
CA LEU A 226 18.86 11.07 -8.20
C LEU A 226 20.35 11.34 -8.39
N PHE A 227 20.76 12.60 -8.55
CA PHE A 227 22.17 12.97 -8.63
C PHE A 227 22.92 12.66 -7.33
N ALA A 228 22.32 12.92 -6.17
CA ALA A 228 22.92 12.54 -4.87
C ALA A 228 23.11 11.02 -4.73
N ASP A 229 22.14 10.22 -5.20
CA ASP A 229 22.28 8.77 -5.23
C ASP A 229 23.34 8.29 -6.23
N ARG A 230 23.50 8.95 -7.39
CA ARG A 230 24.62 8.69 -8.32
C ARG A 230 25.97 8.96 -7.67
N VAL A 231 26.11 10.08 -6.94
CA VAL A 231 27.34 10.41 -6.20
C VAL A 231 27.65 9.36 -5.13
N ARG A 232 26.63 8.89 -4.40
CA ARG A 232 26.80 7.76 -3.46
C ARG A 232 27.30 6.51 -4.17
N ARG A 233 26.73 6.16 -5.32
CA ARG A 233 27.15 4.99 -6.11
C ARG A 233 28.58 5.14 -6.63
N ALA A 234 28.95 6.32 -7.10
CA ALA A 234 30.31 6.64 -7.55
C ALA A 234 31.33 6.44 -6.41
N ARG A 235 31.01 6.93 -5.20
CA ARG A 235 31.81 6.73 -3.98
C ARG A 235 31.95 5.25 -3.62
N ALA A 236 30.85 4.51 -3.65
CA ALA A 236 30.86 3.09 -3.29
C ALA A 236 31.72 2.26 -4.26
N ALA A 237 31.74 2.61 -5.55
CA ALA A 237 32.57 1.96 -6.54
C ALA A 237 34.06 2.30 -6.41
N HIS A 238 34.41 3.50 -5.93
CA HIS A 238 35.81 3.95 -5.84
C HIS A 238 36.09 4.69 -4.51
N PRO A 239 36.14 4.00 -3.36
CA PRO A 239 36.23 4.65 -2.05
C PRO A 239 37.61 5.24 -1.73
N VAL A 240 38.67 4.67 -2.30
CA VAL A 240 40.06 4.85 -1.82
C VAL A 240 40.87 5.87 -2.66
N HIS A 241 40.48 6.12 -3.91
CA HIS A 241 41.30 6.90 -4.85
C HIS A 241 40.67 8.20 -5.34
N ASP A 242 39.35 8.35 -5.26
CA ASP A 242 38.64 9.49 -5.84
C ASP A 242 38.05 10.40 -4.76
N GLY A 243 38.19 11.72 -4.95
CA GLY A 243 37.57 12.70 -4.07
C GLY A 243 36.13 13.03 -4.48
N PHE A 244 35.40 13.69 -3.58
CA PHE A 244 34.04 14.18 -3.84
C PHE A 244 33.85 14.93 -5.18
N PRO A 245 34.77 15.79 -5.66
CA PRO A 245 34.65 16.42 -6.98
C PRO A 245 34.60 15.41 -8.13
N THR A 246 35.47 14.40 -8.11
CA THR A 246 35.54 13.36 -9.13
C THR A 246 34.28 12.49 -9.15
N TRP A 247 33.71 12.20 -7.98
CA TRP A 247 32.41 11.51 -7.91
C TRP A 247 31.28 12.34 -8.54
N CYS A 248 31.29 13.66 -8.37
CA CYS A 248 30.32 14.56 -9.00
C CYS A 248 30.50 14.64 -10.52
N GLU A 249 31.74 14.71 -11.01
CA GLU A 249 32.05 14.69 -12.45
C GLU A 249 31.52 13.41 -13.11
N ARG A 250 31.88 12.25 -12.56
CA ARG A 250 31.38 10.94 -13.05
C ARG A 250 29.86 10.85 -13.03
N SER A 251 29.22 11.41 -12.00
CA SER A 251 27.75 11.42 -11.88
C SER A 251 27.06 12.30 -12.93
N ARG A 252 27.72 13.35 -13.40
CA ARG A 252 27.19 14.27 -14.41
C ARG A 252 27.34 13.70 -15.82
N ASP A 253 28.53 13.21 -16.14
CA ASP A 253 28.89 12.84 -17.52
C ASP A 253 28.30 11.49 -17.95
N ALA A 254 27.95 10.64 -16.97
CA ALA A 254 27.49 9.28 -17.21
C ALA A 254 26.34 9.17 -18.23
N ARG A 255 25.34 10.07 -18.21
CA ARG A 255 24.14 9.88 -19.05
C ARG A 255 24.35 10.12 -20.55
N LYS A 256 25.18 11.10 -20.93
CA LYS A 256 25.33 11.51 -22.35
C LYS A 256 26.47 10.75 -23.03
N GLN A 257 27.58 10.55 -22.31
CA GLN A 257 28.76 9.89 -22.87
C GLN A 257 28.52 8.39 -23.11
N TRP A 258 27.90 7.68 -22.16
CA TRP A 258 27.74 6.23 -22.27
C TRP A 258 26.81 5.81 -23.40
N ARG A 259 25.83 6.62 -23.79
CA ARG A 259 24.94 6.26 -24.93
C ARG A 259 25.72 6.05 -26.22
N ARG A 260 26.71 6.91 -26.51
CA ARG A 260 27.56 6.78 -27.70
C ARG A 260 28.49 5.58 -27.58
N GLU A 261 29.18 5.46 -26.45
CA GLU A 261 30.12 4.35 -26.22
C GLU A 261 29.44 2.97 -26.23
N VAL A 262 28.23 2.86 -25.68
CA VAL A 262 27.43 1.62 -25.71
C VAL A 262 27.02 1.30 -27.15
N ALA A 263 26.60 2.28 -27.94
CA ALA A 263 26.24 2.05 -29.34
C ALA A 263 27.44 1.54 -30.15
N GLU A 264 28.62 2.14 -29.95
CA GLU A 264 29.88 1.68 -30.57
C GLU A 264 30.27 0.27 -30.11
N LEU A 265 30.15 -0.03 -28.81
CA LEU A 265 30.43 -1.36 -28.27
C LEU A 265 29.49 -2.41 -28.86
N VAL A 266 28.18 -2.17 -28.86
CA VAL A 266 27.18 -3.11 -29.42
C VAL A 266 27.40 -3.32 -30.92
N ALA A 267 27.80 -2.27 -31.67
CA ALA A 267 28.16 -2.39 -33.08
C ALA A 267 29.42 -3.24 -33.30
N LYS A 268 30.43 -3.10 -32.43
CA LYS A 268 31.67 -3.90 -32.46
C LYS A 268 31.43 -5.38 -32.15
N GLN A 269 30.52 -5.66 -31.21
CA GLN A 269 30.21 -7.03 -30.80
C GLN A 269 29.24 -7.70 -31.78
N LYS A 270 29.78 -8.44 -32.76
CA LYS A 270 28.98 -9.14 -33.78
C LYS A 270 28.41 -10.48 -33.30
N ALA A 271 29.08 -11.14 -32.36
CA ALA A 271 28.64 -12.43 -31.85
C ALA A 271 27.41 -12.29 -30.94
N ALA A 272 26.37 -13.08 -31.20
CA ALA A 272 25.15 -13.10 -30.40
C ALA A 272 25.43 -13.45 -28.93
N SER A 273 26.36 -14.38 -28.69
CA SER A 273 26.81 -14.76 -27.34
C SER A 273 27.40 -13.60 -26.54
N GLN A 274 28.09 -12.69 -27.20
CA GLN A 274 28.73 -11.54 -26.57
C GLN A 274 27.71 -10.42 -26.29
N ARG A 275 26.75 -10.20 -27.18
CA ARG A 275 25.61 -9.29 -26.93
C ARG A 275 24.71 -9.79 -25.81
N ALA A 276 24.47 -11.10 -25.75
CA ALA A 276 23.69 -11.72 -24.68
C ALA A 276 24.41 -11.56 -23.32
N LEU A 277 25.73 -11.75 -23.28
CA LEU A 277 26.53 -11.50 -22.08
C LEU A 277 26.47 -10.03 -21.65
N LEU A 278 26.59 -9.08 -22.59
CA LEU A 278 26.48 -7.65 -22.31
C LEU A 278 25.11 -7.28 -21.71
N PHE A 279 24.03 -7.78 -22.31
CA PHE A 279 22.67 -7.55 -21.81
C PHE A 279 22.46 -8.19 -20.43
N ALA A 280 22.85 -9.45 -20.25
CA ALA A 280 22.72 -10.15 -18.98
C ALA A 280 23.50 -9.44 -17.87
N THR A 281 24.74 -9.02 -18.13
CA THR A 281 25.57 -8.24 -17.21
C THR A 281 24.89 -6.92 -16.83
N ALA A 282 24.24 -6.23 -17.78
CA ALA A 282 23.52 -5.00 -17.49
C ALA A 282 22.24 -5.21 -16.68
N MET A 283 21.50 -6.28 -16.91
CA MET A 283 20.30 -6.61 -16.14
C MET A 283 20.60 -7.18 -14.76
N LEU A 284 21.72 -7.90 -14.61
CA LEU A 284 22.19 -8.56 -13.38
C LEU A 284 23.43 -7.87 -12.78
N HIS A 285 23.63 -6.59 -13.09
CA HIS A 285 24.79 -5.83 -12.63
C HIS A 285 24.96 -5.91 -11.10
N GLY A 286 26.12 -6.39 -10.65
CA GLY A 286 26.45 -6.67 -9.25
C GLY A 286 26.18 -8.11 -8.79
N ALA A 287 25.62 -8.97 -9.63
CA ALA A 287 25.41 -10.39 -9.33
C ALA A 287 26.72 -11.20 -9.49
N HIS A 288 26.71 -12.43 -8.98
CA HIS A 288 27.80 -13.37 -9.16
C HIS A 288 28.00 -13.74 -10.65
N ALA A 289 29.24 -14.01 -11.05
CA ALA A 289 29.62 -14.32 -12.43
C ALA A 289 28.84 -15.52 -12.99
N ASP A 290 28.61 -16.54 -12.17
CA ASP A 290 27.83 -17.73 -12.55
C ASP A 290 26.39 -17.37 -12.91
N VAL A 291 25.75 -16.49 -12.13
CA VAL A 291 24.38 -16.02 -12.40
C VAL A 291 24.32 -15.27 -13.73
N ILE A 292 25.32 -14.45 -14.02
CA ILE A 292 25.41 -13.72 -15.30
C ILE A 292 25.67 -14.66 -16.47
N HIS A 293 26.56 -15.65 -16.29
CA HIS A 293 26.82 -16.68 -17.29
C HIS A 293 25.55 -17.48 -17.61
N HIS A 294 24.85 -17.97 -16.58
CA HIS A 294 23.57 -18.67 -16.71
C HIS A 294 22.50 -17.79 -17.35
N GLY A 295 22.43 -16.51 -16.97
CA GLY A 295 21.54 -15.52 -17.55
C GLY A 295 21.81 -15.31 -19.05
N ALA A 296 23.07 -15.16 -19.46
CA ALA A 296 23.44 -15.02 -20.87
C ALA A 296 23.08 -16.27 -21.68
N ALA A 297 23.37 -17.47 -21.15
CA ALA A 297 23.01 -18.74 -21.77
C ALA A 297 21.49 -18.94 -21.84
N LEU A 298 20.74 -18.47 -20.84
CA LEU A 298 19.27 -18.46 -20.87
C LEU A 298 18.72 -17.55 -21.98
N LEU A 299 19.32 -16.36 -22.18
CA LEU A 299 18.88 -15.46 -23.23
C LEU A 299 19.09 -16.06 -24.62
N LEU A 300 20.26 -16.66 -24.88
CA LEU A 300 20.53 -17.33 -26.15
C LEU A 300 19.54 -18.46 -26.43
N ARG A 301 19.17 -19.25 -25.41
CA ARG A 301 18.15 -20.28 -25.53
C ARG A 301 16.76 -19.72 -25.84
N ILE A 302 16.39 -18.57 -25.28
CA ILE A 302 15.11 -17.90 -25.56
C ILE A 302 15.07 -17.35 -26.99
N LEU A 303 16.22 -16.90 -27.50
CA LEU A 303 16.36 -16.39 -28.86
C LEU A 303 16.59 -17.49 -29.92
N ASP A 304 16.59 -18.77 -29.50
CA ASP A 304 16.87 -19.93 -30.35
C ASP A 304 18.19 -19.80 -31.14
N THR A 305 19.20 -19.17 -30.52
CA THR A 305 20.51 -19.02 -31.14
C THR A 305 21.24 -20.37 -31.13
N PRO A 306 21.80 -20.83 -32.26
CA PRO A 306 22.59 -22.05 -32.32
C PRO A 306 23.72 -22.04 -31.28
N LYS A 307 23.95 -23.19 -30.65
CA LYS A 307 25.12 -23.35 -29.77
C LYS A 307 26.39 -23.34 -30.61
N ASP A 308 27.42 -22.66 -30.12
CA ASP A 308 28.75 -22.77 -30.71
C ASP A 308 29.22 -24.23 -30.55
N GLU A 309 29.53 -24.91 -31.65
CA GLU A 309 29.91 -26.33 -31.68
C GLU A 309 31.41 -26.56 -31.37
N GLY A 310 32.16 -25.49 -31.08
CA GLY A 310 33.57 -25.56 -30.73
C GLY A 310 33.83 -26.24 -29.38
N PRO A 311 35.01 -26.84 -29.16
CA PRO A 311 35.37 -27.45 -27.88
C PRO A 311 35.31 -26.44 -26.73
N LEU A 312 34.60 -26.77 -25.65
CA LEU A 312 34.33 -25.86 -24.53
C LEU A 312 35.59 -25.31 -23.83
N LEU A 313 36.70 -26.06 -23.88
CA LEU A 313 37.99 -25.68 -23.27
C LEU A 313 38.88 -24.85 -24.20
N GLU A 314 38.55 -24.76 -25.50
CA GLU A 314 39.32 -23.99 -26.49
C GLU A 314 38.77 -22.58 -26.69
N GLY A 315 37.55 -22.31 -26.20
CA GLY A 315 36.93 -21.00 -26.21
C GLY A 315 37.50 -20.04 -25.16
N LYS A 316 37.31 -18.73 -25.37
CA LYS A 316 37.62 -17.71 -24.37
C LYS A 316 36.92 -17.99 -23.07
N ASP A 317 37.64 -17.85 -21.97
CA ASP A 317 37.06 -18.00 -20.64
C ASP A 317 36.05 -16.86 -20.34
N LEU A 318 35.29 -17.00 -19.26
CA LEU A 318 34.29 -16.00 -18.88
C LEU A 318 34.92 -14.65 -18.53
N SER A 319 36.12 -14.64 -17.95
CA SER A 319 36.81 -13.40 -17.55
C SER A 319 37.23 -12.59 -18.77
N GLU A 320 37.84 -13.24 -19.76
CA GLU A 320 38.18 -12.63 -21.05
C GLU A 320 36.93 -12.08 -21.75
N ARG A 321 35.85 -12.85 -21.77
CA ARG A 321 34.58 -12.41 -22.37
C ARG A 321 33.97 -11.23 -21.62
N LEU A 322 34.03 -11.18 -20.28
CA LEU A 322 33.55 -10.02 -19.51
C LEU A 322 34.40 -8.78 -19.80
N ALA A 323 35.72 -8.93 -19.88
CA ALA A 323 36.63 -7.82 -20.21
C ALA A 323 36.30 -7.20 -21.58
N GLU A 324 35.93 -8.00 -22.57
CA GLU A 324 35.56 -7.53 -23.92
C GLU A 324 34.31 -6.65 -23.96
N ILE A 325 33.42 -6.76 -22.97
CA ILE A 325 32.24 -5.89 -22.82
C ILE A 325 32.45 -4.78 -21.80
N GLY A 326 33.69 -4.61 -21.31
CA GLY A 326 34.04 -3.59 -20.32
C GLY A 326 33.49 -3.89 -18.92
N ALA A 327 33.25 -5.17 -18.61
CA ALA A 327 32.88 -5.63 -17.29
C ALA A 327 34.06 -6.36 -16.62
N ALA A 328 34.12 -6.29 -15.30
CA ALA A 328 35.15 -6.95 -14.51
C ALA A 328 34.53 -7.73 -13.34
N THR A 329 35.22 -8.78 -12.92
CA THR A 329 34.87 -9.59 -11.75
C THR A 329 35.63 -9.08 -10.52
N GLU A 330 34.89 -8.66 -9.49
CA GLU A 330 35.42 -8.22 -8.21
C GLU A 330 35.85 -9.41 -7.32
N PRO A 331 36.67 -9.17 -6.28
CA PRO A 331 36.93 -10.17 -5.24
C PRO A 331 35.60 -10.68 -4.64
N GLY A 332 35.35 -11.98 -4.74
CA GLY A 332 34.07 -12.59 -4.36
C GLY A 332 33.15 -12.96 -5.54
N GLY A 333 33.61 -12.78 -6.78
CA GLY A 333 32.93 -13.30 -7.97
C GLY A 333 31.80 -12.41 -8.48
N HIS A 334 31.59 -11.22 -7.92
CA HIS A 334 30.57 -10.28 -8.38
C HIS A 334 31.04 -9.52 -9.62
N VAL A 335 30.18 -9.42 -10.64
CA VAL A 335 30.53 -8.75 -11.90
C VAL A 335 29.86 -7.39 -12.00
N ARG A 336 30.64 -6.39 -12.40
CA ARG A 336 30.20 -5.00 -12.55
C ARG A 336 30.80 -4.36 -13.79
N PHE A 337 30.17 -3.29 -14.25
CA PHE A 337 30.84 -2.32 -15.12
C PHE A 337 31.55 -1.30 -14.24
N ASP A 338 32.79 -0.96 -14.60
CA ASP A 338 33.58 0.03 -13.85
C ASP A 338 32.99 1.45 -13.99
N LYS A 339 32.25 1.68 -15.08
CA LYS A 339 31.63 2.95 -15.42
C LYS A 339 30.26 3.09 -14.76
N LEU A 340 30.09 4.13 -13.96
CA LEU A 340 28.85 4.47 -13.27
C LEU A 340 27.67 4.59 -14.23
N ASP A 341 26.53 3.96 -13.95
CA ASP A 341 25.31 3.95 -14.77
C ASP A 341 25.49 3.40 -16.20
N TYR A 342 26.63 2.75 -16.50
CA TYR A 342 26.86 2.13 -17.80
C TYR A 342 25.89 0.97 -18.03
N ASP A 343 25.57 0.19 -16.98
CA ASP A 343 24.53 -0.83 -17.00
C ASP A 343 23.17 -0.26 -17.46
N ALA A 344 22.79 0.91 -16.94
CA ALA A 344 21.53 1.57 -17.32
C ALA A 344 21.54 2.03 -18.78
N ALA A 345 22.69 2.54 -19.25
CA ALA A 345 22.87 2.92 -20.65
C ALA A 345 22.79 1.70 -21.60
N VAL A 346 23.39 0.57 -21.21
CA VAL A 346 23.28 -0.70 -21.95
C VAL A 346 21.83 -1.16 -22.02
N ARG A 347 21.11 -1.23 -20.90
CA ARG A 347 19.68 -1.60 -20.88
C ARG A 347 18.86 -0.69 -21.80
N ALA A 348 19.06 0.62 -21.70
CA ALA A 348 18.35 1.58 -22.55
C ALA A 348 18.66 1.38 -24.03
N HIS A 349 19.93 1.12 -24.39
CA HIS A 349 20.32 0.88 -25.78
C HIS A 349 19.59 -0.33 -26.38
N PHE A 350 19.65 -1.50 -25.72
CA PHE A 350 18.96 -2.70 -26.17
C PHE A 350 17.44 -2.46 -26.27
N TRP A 351 16.86 -1.79 -25.28
CA TRP A 351 15.42 -1.53 -25.25
C TRP A 351 14.96 -0.58 -26.36
N ASP A 352 15.73 0.45 -26.66
CA ASP A 352 15.38 1.51 -27.61
C ASP A 352 15.64 1.07 -29.06
N HIS A 353 16.71 0.30 -29.30
CA HIS A 353 17.17 -0.08 -30.65
C HIS A 353 16.81 -1.51 -31.07
N MET A 354 16.29 -2.34 -30.16
CA MET A 354 15.81 -3.70 -30.47
C MET A 354 14.37 -3.90 -29.97
N PRO A 355 13.39 -3.14 -30.50
CA PRO A 355 12.01 -3.18 -30.02
C PRO A 355 11.37 -4.56 -30.14
N ASP A 356 11.75 -5.34 -31.16
CA ASP A 356 11.21 -6.69 -31.42
C ASP A 356 11.64 -7.72 -30.37
N LEU A 357 12.66 -7.41 -29.56
CA LEU A 357 13.17 -8.29 -28.51
C LEU A 357 12.56 -8.03 -27.13
N ARG A 358 11.70 -7.00 -26.98
CA ARG A 358 11.17 -6.59 -25.66
C ARG A 358 10.37 -7.67 -24.95
N HIS A 359 9.59 -8.45 -25.70
CA HIS A 359 8.87 -9.59 -25.15
C HIS A 359 9.85 -10.64 -24.64
N GLN A 360 10.84 -11.00 -25.44
CA GLN A 360 11.88 -11.98 -25.13
C GLN A 360 12.70 -11.54 -23.91
N PHE A 361 13.00 -10.24 -23.77
CA PHE A 361 13.62 -9.68 -22.57
C PHE A 361 12.72 -9.81 -21.33
N SER A 362 11.41 -9.65 -21.49
CA SER A 362 10.45 -9.84 -20.39
C SER A 362 10.36 -11.31 -19.97
N THR A 363 10.27 -12.23 -20.94
CA THR A 363 10.34 -13.68 -20.71
C THR A 363 11.66 -14.09 -20.06
N TRP A 364 12.78 -13.51 -20.52
CA TRP A 364 14.09 -13.76 -19.92
C TRP A 364 14.17 -13.28 -18.48
N THR A 365 13.61 -12.11 -18.18
CA THR A 365 13.60 -11.53 -16.83
C THR A 365 12.91 -12.48 -15.86
N VAL A 366 11.67 -12.89 -16.16
CA VAL A 366 10.92 -13.79 -15.27
C VAL A 366 11.61 -15.15 -15.14
N ARG A 367 12.08 -15.76 -16.23
CA ARG A 367 12.80 -17.05 -16.15
C ARG A 367 14.12 -16.97 -15.38
N SER A 368 14.77 -15.81 -15.38
CA SER A 368 15.98 -15.57 -14.59
C SER A 368 15.67 -15.50 -13.09
N THR A 369 14.48 -15.02 -12.69
CA THR A 369 14.05 -15.08 -11.28
C THR A 369 13.79 -16.50 -10.78
N GLU A 370 13.52 -17.43 -11.71
CA GLU A 370 13.24 -18.84 -11.41
C GLU A 370 14.49 -19.73 -11.36
N LEU A 371 15.66 -19.19 -11.70
CA LEU A 371 16.91 -19.95 -11.64
C LEU A 371 17.19 -20.38 -10.19
N ASP A 372 17.45 -21.67 -10.02
CA ASP A 372 17.83 -22.28 -8.75
C ASP A 372 19.34 -22.15 -8.56
N ASP A 373 19.79 -20.93 -8.24
CA ASP A 373 21.18 -20.60 -7.97
C ASP A 373 21.26 -19.94 -6.57
N PRO A 374 22.16 -20.40 -5.68
CA PRO A 374 22.26 -19.87 -4.32
C PRO A 374 22.61 -18.37 -4.26
N HIS A 375 23.18 -17.82 -5.34
CA HIS A 375 23.50 -16.39 -5.43
C HIS A 375 22.32 -15.53 -5.89
N ILE A 376 21.19 -16.14 -6.28
CA ILE A 376 19.97 -15.41 -6.64
C ILE A 376 19.17 -15.15 -5.37
N THR A 377 19.48 -14.02 -4.75
CA THR A 377 18.77 -13.52 -3.57
C THR A 377 17.43 -12.88 -3.93
N PHE A 378 16.56 -12.73 -2.92
CA PHE A 378 15.32 -11.98 -3.05
C PHE A 378 15.54 -10.56 -3.59
N ASP A 379 16.53 -9.84 -3.03
CA ASP A 379 16.86 -8.47 -3.47
C ASP A 379 17.28 -8.42 -4.94
N LEU A 380 18.01 -9.43 -5.43
CA LEU A 380 18.40 -9.53 -6.83
C LEU A 380 17.18 -9.73 -7.73
N ARG A 381 16.22 -10.59 -7.34
CA ARG A 381 14.98 -10.81 -8.10
C ARG A 381 14.16 -9.54 -8.23
N THR A 382 13.93 -8.84 -7.12
CA THR A 382 13.19 -7.57 -7.12
C THR A 382 13.91 -6.49 -7.92
N THR A 383 15.24 -6.38 -7.77
CA THR A 383 16.06 -5.44 -8.55
C THR A 383 15.97 -5.73 -10.06
N LEU A 384 15.99 -7.01 -10.43
CA LEU A 384 15.90 -7.44 -11.83
C LEU A 384 14.56 -7.03 -12.46
N VAL A 385 13.44 -7.25 -11.75
CA VAL A 385 12.11 -6.82 -12.20
C VAL A 385 12.00 -5.31 -12.26
N SER A 386 12.51 -4.58 -11.25
CA SER A 386 12.53 -3.11 -11.26
C SER A 386 13.31 -2.56 -12.46
N ARG A 387 14.46 -3.16 -12.82
CA ARG A 387 15.25 -2.73 -13.99
C ARG A 387 14.51 -2.91 -15.30
N LEU A 388 13.69 -3.96 -15.43
CA LEU A 388 12.79 -4.15 -16.57
C LEU A 388 11.67 -3.11 -16.54
N ALA A 389 11.03 -2.93 -15.39
CA ALA A 389 9.93 -1.99 -15.22
C ALA A 389 10.34 -0.55 -15.56
N ASP A 390 11.54 -0.13 -15.16
CA ASP A 390 12.12 1.17 -15.52
C ASP A 390 12.15 1.38 -17.04
N GLN A 391 12.41 0.34 -17.84
CA GLN A 391 12.42 0.47 -19.30
C GLN A 391 11.01 0.65 -19.88
N TYR A 392 10.03 -0.07 -19.35
CA TYR A 392 8.62 0.12 -19.74
C TYR A 392 8.12 1.52 -19.38
N LEU A 393 8.38 1.98 -18.15
CA LEU A 393 7.97 3.30 -17.68
C LEU A 393 8.64 4.42 -18.49
N ARG A 394 9.97 4.37 -18.64
CA ARG A 394 10.77 5.36 -19.39
C ARG A 394 10.31 5.51 -20.84
N THR A 395 9.84 4.44 -21.48
CA THR A 395 9.41 4.45 -22.89
C THR A 395 7.92 4.67 -23.09
N GLY A 396 7.19 5.09 -22.06
CA GLY A 396 5.76 5.40 -22.16
C GLY A 396 4.87 4.15 -22.29
N ARG A 397 5.34 3.00 -21.83
CA ARG A 397 4.67 1.69 -21.95
C ARG A 397 4.32 1.09 -20.59
N GLY A 398 4.09 1.92 -19.57
CA GLY A 398 3.83 1.47 -18.19
C GLY A 398 2.63 0.51 -18.06
N MET A 399 1.60 0.64 -18.91
CA MET A 399 0.46 -0.28 -18.92
C MET A 399 0.86 -1.73 -19.24
N ASN A 400 1.97 -1.96 -19.95
CA ASN A 400 2.43 -3.31 -20.26
C ASN A 400 2.89 -4.08 -19.02
N LEU A 401 3.20 -3.41 -17.91
CA LEU A 401 3.52 -4.08 -16.65
C LEU A 401 2.32 -4.86 -16.10
N ALA A 402 1.09 -4.41 -16.37
CA ALA A 402 -0.10 -5.17 -16.03
C ALA A 402 -0.23 -6.44 -16.86
N PHE A 403 -0.03 -6.35 -18.19
CA PHE A 403 -0.06 -7.54 -19.05
C PHE A 403 1.02 -8.56 -18.67
N LEU A 404 2.22 -8.10 -18.28
CA LEU A 404 3.26 -8.98 -17.76
C LEU A 404 2.86 -9.65 -16.45
N ALA A 405 2.22 -8.91 -15.52
CA ALA A 405 1.76 -9.50 -14.27
C ALA A 405 0.68 -10.55 -14.48
N GLU A 406 -0.24 -10.34 -15.43
CA GLU A 406 -1.21 -11.34 -15.85
C GLU A 406 -0.53 -12.57 -16.47
N GLU A 407 0.40 -12.36 -17.41
CA GLU A 407 1.18 -13.44 -18.06
C GLU A 407 1.99 -14.26 -17.05
N TRP A 408 2.70 -13.60 -16.14
CA TRP A 408 3.53 -14.27 -15.13
C TRP A 408 2.70 -14.97 -14.06
N SER A 409 1.45 -14.54 -13.87
CA SER A 409 0.47 -15.23 -13.03
C SER A 409 -0.19 -16.43 -13.75
N ALA A 410 -0.04 -16.55 -15.07
CA ALA A 410 -0.57 -17.68 -15.82
C ALA A 410 0.20 -18.98 -15.50
N ALA A 411 -0.45 -20.12 -15.68
CA ALA A 411 0.11 -21.42 -15.31
C ALA A 411 1.23 -21.89 -16.27
N PRO A 412 2.28 -22.57 -15.77
CA PRO A 412 2.53 -22.89 -14.36
C PRO A 412 3.17 -21.70 -13.61
N ALA A 413 2.49 -21.18 -12.59
CA ALA A 413 3.02 -20.08 -11.78
C ALA A 413 3.87 -20.64 -10.63
N THR A 414 5.16 -20.30 -10.64
CA THR A 414 6.04 -20.53 -9.49
C THR A 414 5.93 -19.36 -8.52
N ARG A 415 6.36 -19.55 -7.27
CA ARG A 415 6.43 -18.47 -6.27
C ARG A 415 7.24 -17.27 -6.79
N ALA A 416 8.36 -17.54 -7.48
CA ALA A 416 9.20 -16.49 -8.07
C ALA A 416 8.45 -15.67 -9.14
N ARG A 417 7.62 -16.32 -10.00
CA ARG A 417 6.78 -15.57 -10.96
C ARG A 417 5.73 -14.71 -10.29
N GLN A 418 5.09 -15.22 -9.25
CA GLN A 418 4.09 -14.46 -8.50
C GLN A 418 4.73 -13.24 -7.82
N GLU A 419 5.90 -13.41 -7.20
CA GLU A 419 6.69 -12.31 -6.62
C GLU A 419 7.08 -11.29 -7.72
N ALA A 420 7.53 -11.76 -8.88
CA ALA A 420 7.86 -10.88 -10.01
C ALA A 420 6.62 -10.11 -10.53
N ALA A 421 5.45 -10.75 -10.58
CA ALA A 421 4.20 -10.11 -11.01
C ALA A 421 3.77 -9.02 -10.02
N ILE A 422 3.91 -9.28 -8.71
CA ILE A 422 3.68 -8.29 -7.65
C ILE A 422 4.65 -7.11 -7.82
N ASP A 423 5.94 -7.37 -8.00
CA ASP A 423 6.97 -6.33 -8.16
C ASP A 423 6.72 -5.47 -9.41
N ALA A 424 6.35 -6.09 -10.55
CA ALA A 424 6.03 -5.36 -11.78
C ALA A 424 4.83 -4.42 -11.61
N LEU A 425 3.73 -4.90 -11.01
CA LEU A 425 2.58 -4.04 -10.69
C LEU A 425 2.94 -2.97 -9.67
N THR A 426 3.76 -3.30 -8.68
CA THR A 426 4.22 -2.36 -7.66
C THR A 426 5.00 -1.20 -8.27
N CYS A 427 5.91 -1.47 -9.22
CA CYS A 427 6.61 -0.42 -9.96
C CYS A 427 5.63 0.48 -10.73
N GLY A 428 4.67 -0.10 -11.44
CA GLY A 428 3.68 0.67 -12.20
C GLY A 428 2.73 1.49 -11.32
N LEU A 429 2.30 0.95 -10.18
CA LEU A 429 1.39 1.62 -9.24
C LEU A 429 2.02 2.81 -8.52
N HIS A 430 3.33 2.78 -8.31
CA HIS A 430 4.08 3.90 -7.74
C HIS A 430 4.44 4.99 -8.74
N ASP A 431 4.27 4.72 -10.05
CA ASP A 431 4.57 5.71 -11.09
C ASP A 431 3.48 6.82 -11.12
N PRO A 432 3.86 8.10 -11.05
CA PRO A 432 2.89 9.21 -11.05
C PRO A 432 2.01 9.29 -12.31
N HIS A 433 2.50 8.82 -13.46
CA HIS A 433 1.77 8.90 -14.74
C HIS A 433 0.87 7.69 -14.98
N TYR A 434 1.29 6.50 -14.54
CA TYR A 434 0.55 5.24 -14.79
C TYR A 434 -0.27 4.75 -13.59
N GLY A 435 0.05 5.18 -12.37
CA GLY A 435 -0.53 4.61 -11.15
C GLY A 435 -2.06 4.66 -11.10
N GLN A 436 -2.69 5.74 -11.57
CA GLN A 436 -4.15 5.83 -11.65
C GLN A 436 -4.75 4.80 -12.61
N ARG A 437 -4.24 4.75 -13.84
CA ARG A 437 -4.76 3.84 -14.88
C ARG A 437 -4.58 2.38 -14.47
N LEU A 438 -3.45 2.05 -13.84
CA LEU A 438 -3.19 0.71 -13.32
C LEU A 438 -4.11 0.35 -12.15
N ARG A 439 -4.41 1.28 -11.23
CA ARG A 439 -5.42 1.03 -10.18
C ARG A 439 -6.80 0.74 -10.77
N THR A 440 -7.22 1.46 -11.81
CA THR A 440 -8.48 1.17 -12.54
C THR A 440 -8.46 -0.22 -13.14
N LEU A 441 -7.39 -0.60 -13.85
CA LEU A 441 -7.26 -1.94 -14.42
C LEU A 441 -7.28 -3.05 -13.36
N VAL A 442 -6.62 -2.83 -12.22
CA VAL A 442 -6.66 -3.76 -11.08
C VAL A 442 -8.09 -3.91 -10.54
N TYR A 443 -8.88 -2.82 -10.50
CA TYR A 443 -10.30 -2.91 -10.13
C TYR A 443 -11.09 -3.74 -11.14
N ASP A 444 -10.91 -3.48 -12.43
CA ASP A 444 -11.61 -4.22 -13.50
C ASP A 444 -11.32 -5.72 -13.42
N TRP A 445 -10.06 -6.10 -13.14
CA TRP A 445 -9.71 -7.48 -12.83
C TRP A 445 -10.44 -7.97 -11.58
N CYS A 446 -10.34 -7.28 -10.43
CA CYS A 446 -11.03 -7.70 -9.21
C CYS A 446 -12.55 -7.86 -9.39
N VAL A 447 -13.19 -7.14 -10.32
CA VAL A 447 -14.62 -7.26 -10.65
C VAL A 447 -14.90 -8.36 -11.68
N GLY A 448 -14.01 -8.60 -12.65
CA GLY A 448 -14.23 -9.50 -13.79
C GLY A 448 -14.39 -10.98 -13.44
N LYS A 449 -15.39 -11.67 -13.99
CA LYS A 449 -15.80 -13.02 -13.54
C LYS A 449 -14.78 -14.16 -13.74
N GLN A 450 -13.73 -13.95 -14.53
CA GLN A 450 -12.72 -14.97 -14.86
C GLN A 450 -11.35 -14.54 -14.34
N LEU A 451 -11.01 -14.93 -13.11
CA LEU A 451 -9.65 -14.78 -12.58
C LEU A 451 -9.05 -16.14 -12.27
N THR A 452 -7.80 -16.33 -12.64
CA THR A 452 -7.00 -17.47 -12.19
C THR A 452 -6.69 -17.32 -10.70
N SER A 453 -6.51 -18.43 -9.99
CA SER A 453 -6.15 -18.43 -8.56
C SER A 453 -4.84 -17.67 -8.29
N ASN A 454 -3.87 -17.80 -9.19
CA ASN A 454 -2.58 -17.13 -9.09
C ASN A 454 -2.69 -15.62 -9.25
N LEU A 455 -3.45 -15.15 -10.25
CA LEU A 455 -3.67 -13.71 -10.41
C LEU A 455 -4.45 -13.16 -9.22
N ALA A 456 -5.46 -13.87 -8.71
CA ALA A 456 -6.17 -13.47 -7.50
C ALA A 456 -5.23 -13.32 -6.28
N HIS A 457 -4.23 -14.20 -6.13
CA HIS A 457 -3.20 -14.07 -5.10
C HIS A 457 -2.31 -12.82 -5.30
N VAL A 458 -1.88 -12.55 -6.52
CA VAL A 458 -1.11 -11.34 -6.86
C VAL A 458 -1.91 -10.08 -6.54
N LEU A 459 -3.19 -10.03 -6.94
CA LEU A 459 -4.06 -8.88 -6.67
C LEU A 459 -4.36 -8.71 -5.18
N LEU A 460 -4.51 -9.81 -4.43
CA LEU A 460 -4.61 -9.76 -2.98
C LEU A 460 -3.41 -9.02 -2.37
N ARG A 461 -2.19 -9.45 -2.71
CA ARG A 461 -0.95 -8.84 -2.20
C ARG A 461 -0.78 -7.39 -2.63
N VAL A 462 -1.08 -7.07 -3.89
CA VAL A 462 -1.05 -5.69 -4.38
C VAL A 462 -2.06 -4.81 -3.63
N CYS A 463 -3.27 -5.31 -3.39
CA CYS A 463 -4.29 -4.56 -2.66
C CYS A 463 -3.90 -4.31 -1.21
N THR A 464 -3.31 -5.28 -0.52
CA THR A 464 -2.92 -5.16 0.89
C THR A 464 -1.65 -4.35 1.09
N ASP A 465 -0.63 -4.59 0.27
CA ASP A 465 0.73 -4.12 0.55
C ASP A 465 1.07 -2.82 -0.18
N VAL A 466 0.39 -2.53 -1.29
CA VAL A 466 0.68 -1.39 -2.17
C VAL A 466 -0.45 -0.38 -2.17
N ILE A 467 -1.69 -0.82 -2.39
CA ILE A 467 -2.85 0.09 -2.52
C ILE A 467 -3.36 0.53 -1.14
N ALA A 468 -3.61 -0.40 -0.21
CA ALA A 468 -4.22 -0.07 1.09
C ALA A 468 -3.48 1.00 1.92
N PRO A 469 -2.14 1.07 1.94
CA PRO A 469 -1.43 2.09 2.72
C PRO A 469 -1.74 3.54 2.31
N THR A 470 -2.07 3.78 1.03
CA THR A 470 -2.30 5.12 0.50
C THR A 470 -3.75 5.34 0.07
N HIS A 471 -4.43 4.28 -0.39
CA HIS A 471 -5.80 4.30 -0.92
C HIS A 471 -6.66 3.18 -0.30
N PRO A 472 -6.92 3.23 1.03
CA PRO A 472 -7.58 2.13 1.74
C PRO A 472 -9.02 1.86 1.27
N ASP A 473 -9.76 2.86 0.81
CA ASP A 473 -11.13 2.69 0.32
C ASP A 473 -11.18 1.91 -1.00
N GLN A 474 -10.21 2.16 -1.87
CA GLN A 474 -9.99 1.42 -3.11
C GLN A 474 -9.57 -0.02 -2.83
N ALA A 475 -8.65 -0.23 -1.88
CA ALA A 475 -8.27 -1.57 -1.45
C ALA A 475 -9.46 -2.32 -0.84
N LEU A 476 -10.26 -1.67 0.01
CA LEU A 476 -11.47 -2.26 0.62
C LEU A 476 -12.44 -2.78 -0.44
N THR A 477 -12.67 -1.98 -1.48
CA THR A 477 -13.54 -2.36 -2.59
C THR A 477 -13.00 -3.59 -3.35
N ARG A 478 -11.72 -3.57 -3.73
CA ARG A 478 -11.08 -4.67 -4.47
C ARG A 478 -11.04 -5.96 -3.65
N LEU A 479 -10.65 -5.87 -2.38
CA LEU A 479 -10.62 -7.00 -1.45
C LEU A 479 -12.01 -7.57 -1.20
N HIS A 480 -13.05 -6.75 -1.14
CA HIS A 480 -14.43 -7.22 -1.09
C HIS A 480 -14.79 -8.06 -2.32
N HIS A 481 -14.45 -7.59 -3.52
CA HIS A 481 -14.69 -8.39 -4.74
C HIS A 481 -13.86 -9.68 -4.82
N LEU A 482 -12.64 -9.68 -4.29
CA LEU A 482 -11.81 -10.90 -4.19
C LEU A 482 -12.39 -11.88 -3.17
N ALA A 483 -12.78 -11.42 -1.97
CA ALA A 483 -13.35 -12.24 -0.90
C ALA A 483 -14.65 -12.95 -1.33
N ARG A 484 -15.48 -12.31 -2.16
CA ARG A 484 -16.70 -12.93 -2.71
C ARG A 484 -16.45 -14.17 -3.57
N ARG A 485 -15.23 -14.36 -4.07
CA ARG A 485 -14.89 -15.47 -4.97
C ARG A 485 -14.33 -16.68 -4.23
N GLU A 486 -13.93 -16.50 -2.98
CA GLU A 486 -13.22 -17.52 -2.23
C GLU A 486 -14.15 -18.69 -1.90
N ARG A 487 -13.70 -19.91 -2.23
CA ARG A 487 -14.38 -21.16 -1.88
C ARG A 487 -13.39 -22.03 -1.11
N GLY A 488 -13.43 -21.98 0.22
CA GLY A 488 -12.53 -22.74 1.09
C GLY A 488 -11.62 -21.84 1.91
N ALA A 489 -10.34 -21.71 1.52
CA ALA A 489 -9.42 -20.78 2.16
C ALA A 489 -9.89 -19.32 1.96
N THR A 490 -9.75 -18.50 2.99
CA THR A 490 -10.33 -17.14 3.05
C THR A 490 -9.31 -15.98 3.19
N PRO A 491 -8.14 -16.01 2.54
CA PRO A 491 -7.12 -14.98 2.76
C PRO A 491 -7.55 -13.57 2.34
N ALA A 492 -8.39 -13.41 1.30
CA ALA A 492 -8.92 -12.11 0.92
C ALA A 492 -9.98 -11.60 1.90
N LEU A 493 -10.81 -12.49 2.45
CA LEU A 493 -11.72 -12.13 3.54
C LEU A 493 -10.98 -11.73 4.82
N ASP A 494 -9.92 -12.45 5.19
CA ASP A 494 -9.10 -12.10 6.35
C ASP A 494 -8.45 -10.72 6.14
N ALA A 495 -7.84 -10.48 4.97
CA ALA A 495 -7.29 -9.18 4.61
C ALA A 495 -8.34 -8.04 4.59
N LEU A 496 -9.55 -8.32 4.12
CA LEU A 496 -10.67 -7.37 4.15
C LEU A 496 -11.08 -7.03 5.59
N CYS A 497 -11.16 -8.03 6.46
CA CYS A 497 -11.48 -7.84 7.88
C CYS A 497 -10.40 -7.00 8.57
N ASP A 498 -9.13 -7.33 8.34
CA ASP A 498 -7.99 -6.62 8.90
C ASP A 498 -7.98 -5.15 8.46
N LEU A 499 -8.23 -4.89 7.16
CA LEU A 499 -8.34 -3.53 6.64
C LEU A 499 -9.52 -2.77 7.27
N ALA A 500 -10.70 -3.38 7.34
CA ALA A 500 -11.88 -2.78 7.97
C ALA A 500 -11.66 -2.53 9.48
N ALA A 501 -10.82 -3.31 10.14
CA ALA A 501 -10.47 -3.13 11.55
C ALA A 501 -9.57 -1.91 11.79
N THR A 502 -8.86 -1.40 10.78
CA THR A 502 -7.99 -0.23 10.93
C THR A 502 -8.74 1.09 11.13
N SER A 503 -10.03 1.16 10.78
CA SER A 503 -10.82 2.39 10.86
C SER A 503 -12.32 2.10 10.98
N ALA A 504 -12.98 2.74 11.96
CA ALA A 504 -14.42 2.69 12.12
C ALA A 504 -15.19 3.14 10.86
N ARG A 505 -14.61 4.09 10.11
CA ARG A 505 -15.15 4.57 8.82
C ARG A 505 -15.13 3.48 7.75
N LEU A 506 -14.02 2.75 7.62
CA LEU A 506 -13.92 1.65 6.65
C LEU A 506 -14.90 0.52 7.01
N ARG A 507 -15.08 0.22 8.31
CA ARG A 507 -16.10 -0.71 8.77
C ARG A 507 -17.51 -0.24 8.42
N ARG A 508 -17.85 1.02 8.69
CA ARG A 508 -19.14 1.63 8.31
C ARG A 508 -19.39 1.49 6.81
N ARG A 509 -18.40 1.86 5.98
CA ARG A 509 -18.47 1.79 4.51
C ARG A 509 -18.65 0.35 4.01
N LEU A 510 -17.98 -0.62 4.64
CA LEU A 510 -18.15 -2.03 4.25
C LEU A 510 -19.53 -2.57 4.64
N LEU A 511 -20.02 -2.25 5.85
CA LEU A 511 -21.38 -2.61 6.27
C LEU A 511 -22.44 -1.99 5.35
N ASP A 512 -22.24 -0.73 4.99
CA ASP A 512 -23.06 -0.04 4.01
C ASP A 512 -23.07 -0.79 2.67
N ARG A 513 -21.89 -1.04 2.11
CA ARG A 513 -21.74 -1.72 0.81
C ARG A 513 -22.43 -3.08 0.78
N LEU A 514 -22.29 -3.86 1.85
CA LEU A 514 -22.92 -5.18 1.97
C LEU A 514 -24.45 -5.13 2.06
N THR A 515 -25.06 -3.97 2.33
CA THR A 515 -26.47 -3.86 2.72
C THR A 515 -27.31 -2.89 1.89
N ARG A 516 -26.73 -1.80 1.37
CA ARG A 516 -27.44 -0.77 0.56
C ARG A 516 -27.34 -0.96 -0.94
N TYR A 517 -26.33 -1.68 -1.44
CA TYR A 517 -26.13 -1.93 -2.88
C TYR A 517 -26.30 -3.41 -3.23
N PRO A 518 -27.53 -3.90 -3.41
CA PRO A 518 -27.77 -5.26 -3.89
C PRO A 518 -27.44 -5.34 -5.38
N SER A 519 -26.15 -5.34 -5.73
CA SER A 519 -25.69 -5.70 -7.08
C SER A 519 -25.85 -7.20 -7.27
N ALA A 520 -27.09 -7.62 -7.55
CA ALA A 520 -27.61 -8.99 -7.55
C ALA A 520 -27.35 -9.75 -6.21
N PRO A 521 -28.35 -10.44 -5.64
CA PRO A 521 -28.18 -11.14 -4.37
C PRO A 521 -27.15 -12.26 -4.52
N HIS A 522 -25.92 -12.05 -4.04
CA HIS A 522 -24.93 -13.11 -3.93
C HIS A 522 -25.00 -13.61 -2.49
N ALA A 523 -25.31 -14.89 -2.31
CA ALA A 523 -25.38 -15.52 -0.99
C ALA A 523 -24.07 -15.36 -0.16
N ASP A 524 -22.97 -15.02 -0.82
CA ASP A 524 -21.66 -14.79 -0.20
C ASP A 524 -21.61 -13.50 0.61
N ASP A 525 -22.40 -12.47 0.29
CA ASP A 525 -22.38 -11.19 1.02
C ASP A 525 -22.93 -11.33 2.45
N ALA A 526 -23.87 -12.25 2.68
CA ALA A 526 -24.36 -12.60 4.03
C ALA A 526 -23.26 -13.25 4.91
N ARG A 527 -22.39 -14.07 4.31
CA ARG A 527 -21.23 -14.66 5.02
C ARG A 527 -20.18 -13.62 5.36
N LEU A 528 -19.90 -12.71 4.41
CA LEU A 528 -18.99 -11.59 4.63
C LEU A 528 -19.53 -10.67 5.75
N PHE A 529 -20.83 -10.37 5.73
CA PHE A 529 -21.49 -9.58 6.76
C PHE A 529 -21.29 -10.18 8.15
N LEU A 530 -21.49 -11.49 8.34
CA LEU A 530 -21.29 -12.14 9.64
C LEU A 530 -19.88 -11.97 10.22
N ARG A 531 -18.85 -11.95 9.36
CA ARG A 531 -17.46 -11.72 9.79
C ARG A 531 -17.17 -10.26 10.13
N ILE A 532 -17.72 -9.32 9.37
CA ILE A 532 -17.48 -7.87 9.54
C ILE A 532 -18.34 -7.26 10.65
N CYS A 533 -19.54 -7.78 10.87
CA CYS A 533 -20.51 -7.32 11.86
C CYS A 533 -20.15 -7.80 13.29
N ASP A 534 -18.92 -7.52 13.70
CA ASP A 534 -18.38 -7.84 15.02
C ASP A 534 -19.00 -6.92 16.09
N PRO A 535 -19.79 -7.46 17.04
CA PRO A 535 -20.47 -6.64 18.04
C PRO A 535 -19.50 -5.92 18.97
N VAL A 536 -18.30 -6.46 19.22
CA VAL A 536 -17.27 -5.79 20.06
C VAL A 536 -16.79 -4.53 19.37
N ALA A 537 -16.52 -4.63 18.07
CA ALA A 537 -15.98 -3.52 17.30
C ALA A 537 -17.03 -2.47 16.90
N LEU A 538 -18.33 -2.80 17.05
CA LEU A 538 -19.44 -1.87 16.89
C LEU A 538 -19.75 -1.08 18.17
N THR A 539 -19.48 -1.66 19.34
CA THR A 539 -19.71 -1.02 20.65
C THR A 539 -18.48 -0.34 21.22
N ASP A 540 -17.29 -0.66 20.73
CA ASP A 540 -16.06 0.06 21.05
C ASP A 540 -15.99 1.39 20.31
N PRO A 541 -15.97 2.54 21.01
CA PRO A 541 -15.78 3.84 20.37
C PRO A 541 -14.37 4.02 19.78
N GLY A 542 -13.35 3.26 20.21
CA GLY A 542 -12.02 3.25 19.57
C GLY A 542 -11.35 4.62 19.41
N GLY A 543 -11.67 5.58 20.29
CA GLY A 543 -11.20 6.98 20.23
C GLY A 543 -12.14 7.97 19.53
N ALA A 544 -13.23 7.51 18.90
CA ALA A 544 -14.29 8.36 18.37
C ALA A 544 -15.24 8.84 19.49
N PRO A 545 -15.97 9.96 19.29
CA PRO A 545 -16.89 10.49 20.30
C PRO A 545 -18.10 9.59 20.58
N ARG A 546 -18.43 8.66 19.66
CA ARG A 546 -19.55 7.71 19.79
C ARG A 546 -19.16 6.37 19.15
N ALA A 547 -19.75 5.29 19.62
CA ALA A 547 -19.57 3.98 19.02
C ALA A 547 -20.38 3.86 17.72
N LEU A 548 -19.94 3.02 16.78
CA LEU A 548 -20.62 2.84 15.49
C LEU A 548 -22.09 2.43 15.64
N ILE A 549 -22.40 1.63 16.67
CA ILE A 549 -23.77 1.19 16.96
C ILE A 549 -24.73 2.35 17.29
N ASP A 550 -24.20 3.51 17.68
CA ASP A 550 -24.99 4.71 18.01
C ASP A 550 -25.44 5.46 16.76
N GLU A 551 -24.88 5.14 15.60
CA GLU A 551 -25.21 5.77 14.33
C GLU A 551 -26.44 5.12 13.68
N LYS A 552 -27.40 5.94 13.24
CA LYS A 552 -28.66 5.45 12.64
C LYS A 552 -28.41 4.66 11.36
N ALA A 553 -27.51 5.12 10.51
CA ALA A 553 -27.17 4.45 9.25
C ALA A 553 -26.54 3.07 9.48
N VAL A 554 -25.58 2.97 10.41
CA VAL A 554 -24.98 1.68 10.80
C VAL A 554 -26.04 0.73 11.34
N ARG A 555 -26.93 1.19 12.22
CA ARG A 555 -28.03 0.34 12.73
C ARG A 555 -28.92 -0.18 11.62
N ALA A 556 -29.28 0.67 10.66
CA ALA A 556 -30.08 0.24 9.50
C ALA A 556 -29.35 -0.85 8.71
N SER A 557 -28.06 -0.66 8.39
CA SER A 557 -27.24 -1.68 7.73
C SER A 557 -27.16 -2.98 8.53
N VAL A 558 -26.96 -2.91 9.84
CA VAL A 558 -26.90 -4.09 10.72
C VAL A 558 -28.23 -4.84 10.72
N VAL A 559 -29.37 -4.16 10.82
CA VAL A 559 -30.69 -4.78 10.76
C VAL A 559 -30.91 -5.44 9.41
N THR A 560 -30.61 -4.75 8.31
CA THR A 560 -30.75 -5.29 6.94
C THR A 560 -29.87 -6.52 6.73
N GLY A 561 -28.60 -6.48 7.14
CA GLY A 561 -27.68 -7.60 6.98
C GLY A 561 -28.06 -8.81 7.84
N TRP A 562 -28.47 -8.59 9.10
CA TRP A 562 -28.97 -9.68 9.93
C TRP A 562 -30.27 -10.27 9.39
N ALA A 563 -31.19 -9.45 8.88
CA ALA A 563 -32.43 -9.94 8.27
C ALA A 563 -32.11 -10.87 7.08
N GLU A 564 -31.17 -10.47 6.22
CA GLU A 564 -30.71 -11.30 5.10
C GLU A 564 -30.09 -12.63 5.57
N VAL A 565 -29.21 -12.59 6.57
CA VAL A 565 -28.61 -13.80 7.16
C VAL A 565 -29.68 -14.73 7.72
N LEU A 566 -30.61 -14.21 8.53
CA LEU A 566 -31.62 -15.02 9.22
C LEU A 566 -32.62 -15.65 8.22
N THR A 567 -32.93 -14.96 7.13
CA THR A 567 -33.83 -15.48 6.09
C THR A 567 -33.14 -16.43 5.11
N LYS A 568 -31.89 -16.18 4.72
CA LYS A 568 -31.23 -16.91 3.62
C LYS A 568 -30.28 -18.02 4.08
N MET A 569 -29.80 -18.00 5.33
CA MET A 569 -28.80 -18.95 5.82
C MET A 569 -29.38 -19.96 6.81
N GLN A 570 -28.85 -21.19 6.76
CA GLN A 570 -29.15 -22.23 7.74
C GLN A 570 -28.72 -21.81 9.16
N GLN A 571 -29.50 -22.19 10.17
CA GLN A 571 -29.29 -21.83 11.57
C GLN A 571 -27.87 -22.14 12.07
N SER A 572 -27.33 -23.30 11.70
CA SER A 572 -25.98 -23.72 12.10
C SER A 572 -24.87 -22.75 11.68
N HIS A 573 -25.06 -21.99 10.60
CA HIS A 573 -24.07 -21.04 10.11
C HIS A 573 -24.09 -19.70 10.87
N TRP A 574 -25.26 -19.19 11.26
CA TRP A 574 -25.36 -17.89 11.92
C TRP A 574 -25.38 -17.99 13.46
N GLN A 575 -25.73 -19.15 14.03
CA GLN A 575 -25.83 -19.35 15.48
C GLN A 575 -24.55 -18.98 16.26
N PRO A 576 -23.32 -19.31 15.80
CA PRO A 576 -22.10 -18.91 16.51
C PRO A 576 -21.94 -17.38 16.60
N TYR A 577 -22.38 -16.65 15.57
CA TYR A 577 -22.31 -15.19 15.52
C TYR A 577 -23.38 -14.55 16.41
N ALA A 578 -24.60 -15.10 16.42
CA ALA A 578 -25.66 -14.65 17.33
C ALA A 578 -25.25 -14.88 18.80
N LYS A 579 -24.62 -16.02 19.11
CA LYS A 579 -24.04 -16.28 20.44
C LYS A 579 -23.01 -15.22 20.82
N ARG A 580 -22.12 -14.84 19.90
CA ARG A 580 -21.14 -13.76 20.13
C ARG A 580 -21.82 -12.43 20.45
N TRP A 581 -22.87 -12.06 19.71
CA TRP A 581 -23.68 -10.85 19.98
C TRP A 581 -24.29 -10.86 21.39
N LEU A 582 -24.86 -11.99 21.80
CA LEU A 582 -25.43 -12.16 23.13
C LEU A 582 -24.37 -12.07 24.24
N HIS A 583 -23.19 -12.67 24.01
CA HIS A 583 -22.06 -12.59 24.92
C HIS A 583 -21.52 -11.15 25.03
N THR A 584 -21.45 -10.41 23.94
CA THR A 584 -21.09 -8.99 23.98
C THR A 584 -22.14 -8.16 24.72
N ALA A 585 -23.43 -8.46 24.56
CA ALA A 585 -24.50 -7.81 25.33
C ALA A 585 -24.41 -8.09 26.85
N CYS A 586 -23.84 -9.23 27.26
CA CYS A 586 -23.54 -9.53 28.68
C CYS A 586 -22.43 -8.64 29.25
N ALA A 587 -21.47 -8.21 28.41
CA ALA A 587 -20.30 -7.45 28.82
C ALA A 587 -20.46 -5.93 28.62
N ALA A 588 -21.27 -5.49 27.65
CA ALA A 588 -21.44 -4.10 27.27
C ALA A 588 -22.72 -3.50 27.86
N ASP A 589 -22.73 -3.17 29.15
CA ASP A 589 -23.93 -2.71 29.87
C ASP A 589 -24.60 -1.49 29.20
N ASN A 590 -23.82 -0.53 28.69
CA ASN A 590 -24.35 0.68 28.03
C ASN A 590 -24.99 0.42 26.66
N HIS A 591 -24.69 -0.71 26.01
CA HIS A 591 -25.17 -1.04 24.66
C HIS A 591 -26.02 -2.32 24.60
N ARG A 592 -26.21 -2.99 25.74
CA ARG A 592 -26.97 -4.24 25.88
C ARG A 592 -28.32 -4.19 25.16
N ASP A 593 -29.15 -3.22 25.49
CA ASP A 593 -30.50 -3.12 24.94
C ASP A 593 -30.53 -2.84 23.44
N ARG A 594 -29.50 -2.15 22.94
CA ARG A 594 -29.35 -1.81 21.54
C ARG A 594 -28.91 -3.02 20.72
N LEU A 595 -27.93 -3.79 21.21
CA LEU A 595 -27.51 -5.04 20.58
C LEU A 595 -28.67 -6.04 20.45
N LEU A 596 -29.44 -6.23 21.53
CA LEU A 596 -30.58 -7.15 21.51
C LEU A 596 -31.71 -6.64 20.61
N ALA A 597 -31.98 -5.33 20.60
CA ALA A 597 -33.00 -4.76 19.73
C ALA A 597 -32.68 -5.00 18.25
N LEU A 598 -31.43 -4.80 17.82
CA LEU A 598 -31.03 -4.98 16.42
C LEU A 598 -31.27 -6.42 15.91
N LEU A 599 -31.02 -7.44 16.74
CA LEU A 599 -31.30 -8.84 16.38
C LEU A 599 -32.80 -9.13 16.26
N VAL A 600 -33.60 -8.56 17.17
CA VAL A 600 -35.06 -8.73 17.16
C VAL A 600 -35.69 -7.97 15.99
N ASP A 601 -35.25 -6.74 15.74
CA ASP A 601 -35.69 -5.92 14.62
C ASP A 601 -35.38 -6.60 13.27
N ALA A 602 -34.22 -7.25 13.17
CA ALA A 602 -33.82 -8.02 11.98
C ALA A 602 -34.66 -9.28 11.76
N ALA A 603 -35.08 -9.96 12.83
CA ALA A 603 -36.00 -11.10 12.75
C ALA A 603 -37.44 -10.69 12.38
N GLY A 604 -37.78 -9.40 12.56
CA GLY A 604 -39.11 -8.88 12.28
C GLY A 604 -40.19 -9.58 13.11
N ARG A 605 -41.27 -10.01 12.45
CA ARG A 605 -42.38 -10.75 13.08
C ARG A 605 -42.33 -12.26 12.82
N ASP A 606 -41.22 -12.78 12.30
CA ASP A 606 -41.07 -14.21 12.02
C ASP A 606 -40.89 -15.00 13.32
N GLY A 607 -41.96 -15.68 13.75
CA GLY A 607 -41.97 -16.47 14.98
C GLY A 607 -40.96 -17.61 14.99
N GLY A 608 -40.64 -18.19 13.84
CA GLY A 608 -39.65 -19.27 13.73
C GLY A 608 -38.24 -18.76 13.99
N ILE A 609 -37.88 -17.64 13.37
CA ILE A 609 -36.58 -16.99 13.57
C ILE A 609 -36.44 -16.49 15.02
N LEU A 610 -37.48 -15.84 15.56
CA LEU A 610 -37.49 -15.36 16.95
C LEU A 610 -37.33 -16.52 17.96
N ALA A 611 -38.00 -17.66 17.73
CA ALA A 611 -37.83 -18.85 18.56
C ALA A 611 -36.41 -19.44 18.44
N ALA A 612 -35.81 -19.42 17.25
CA ALA A 612 -34.42 -19.86 17.03
C ALA A 612 -33.39 -18.94 17.72
N LEU A 613 -33.63 -17.62 17.75
CA LEU A 613 -32.82 -16.67 18.51
C LEU A 613 -32.92 -16.92 20.02
N TYR A 614 -34.14 -17.13 20.52
CA TYR A 614 -34.37 -17.43 21.93
C TYR A 614 -33.70 -18.75 22.36
N SER A 615 -33.84 -19.82 21.56
CA SER A 615 -33.19 -21.11 21.86
C SER A 615 -31.66 -20.99 21.84
N THR A 616 -31.11 -20.18 20.92
CA THR A 616 -29.68 -19.84 20.88
C THR A 616 -29.23 -19.13 22.16
N ALA A 617 -30.03 -18.18 22.67
CA ALA A 617 -29.73 -17.49 23.92
C ALA A 617 -29.72 -18.42 25.12
N ARG A 618 -30.74 -19.28 25.26
CA ARG A 618 -30.81 -20.31 26.31
C ARG A 618 -29.59 -21.25 26.30
N ALA A 619 -29.17 -21.69 25.11
CA ALA A 619 -28.00 -22.54 24.96
C ALA A 619 -26.68 -21.81 25.29
N ALA A 620 -26.64 -20.48 25.15
CA ALA A 620 -25.45 -19.67 25.39
C ALA A 620 -25.23 -19.26 26.86
N GLU A 621 -26.26 -19.35 27.72
CA GLU A 621 -26.21 -18.92 29.14
C GLU A 621 -25.05 -19.51 29.94
N PRO A 622 -24.75 -20.84 29.87
CA PRO A 622 -23.70 -21.42 30.70
C PRO A 622 -22.30 -20.86 30.38
N ALA A 623 -22.10 -20.43 29.14
CA ALA A 623 -20.83 -19.90 28.65
C ALA A 623 -20.80 -18.35 28.61
N ALA A 624 -21.79 -17.68 29.21
CA ALA A 624 -21.89 -16.23 29.17
C ALA A 624 -20.76 -15.55 29.97
N PRO A 625 -20.16 -14.46 29.45
CA PRO A 625 -19.23 -13.62 30.21
C PRO A 625 -19.87 -13.10 31.50
N GLY A 626 -19.19 -13.26 32.63
CA GLY A 626 -19.72 -12.91 33.95
C GLY A 626 -20.70 -13.93 34.54
N GLY A 627 -20.75 -15.15 33.97
CA GLY A 627 -21.41 -16.32 34.55
C GLY A 627 -22.87 -16.50 34.15
N ARG A 628 -23.40 -17.68 34.51
CA ARG A 628 -24.75 -18.11 34.11
C ARG A 628 -25.86 -17.12 34.46
N ALA A 629 -25.77 -16.47 35.63
CA ALA A 629 -26.78 -15.50 36.07
C ALA A 629 -26.92 -14.30 35.11
N ARG A 630 -25.80 -13.77 34.60
CA ARG A 630 -25.84 -12.71 33.58
C ARG A 630 -26.39 -13.23 32.25
N GLY A 631 -26.02 -14.46 31.87
CA GLY A 631 -26.61 -15.14 30.72
C GLY A 631 -28.13 -15.21 30.78
N THR A 632 -28.68 -15.69 31.91
CA THR A 632 -30.14 -15.76 32.15
C THR A 632 -30.79 -14.38 32.03
N ALA A 633 -30.20 -13.35 32.63
CA ALA A 633 -30.73 -11.99 32.55
C ALA A 633 -30.77 -11.44 31.11
N ILE A 634 -29.78 -11.78 30.28
CA ILE A 634 -29.80 -11.44 28.85
C ILE A 634 -30.89 -12.19 28.11
N THR A 635 -31.07 -13.50 28.38
CA THR A 635 -32.13 -14.28 27.74
C THR A 635 -33.53 -13.76 28.12
N GLU A 636 -33.76 -13.42 29.38
CA GLU A 636 -35.01 -12.81 29.84
C GLU A 636 -35.26 -11.46 29.17
N ARG A 637 -34.21 -10.62 29.06
CA ARG A 637 -34.32 -9.33 28.37
C ARG A 637 -34.59 -9.49 26.88
N LEU A 638 -33.99 -10.50 26.24
CA LEU A 638 -34.28 -10.85 24.85
C LEU A 638 -35.73 -11.28 24.70
N LEU A 639 -36.25 -12.14 25.58
CA LEU A 639 -37.63 -12.60 25.57
C LEU A 639 -38.61 -11.42 25.68
N GLN A 640 -38.36 -10.46 26.57
CA GLN A 640 -39.18 -9.23 26.67
C GLN A 640 -39.24 -8.47 25.34
N LYS A 641 -38.10 -8.32 24.64
CA LYS A 641 -38.03 -7.64 23.34
C LYS A 641 -38.76 -8.43 22.25
N ILE A 642 -38.62 -9.75 22.23
CA ILE A 642 -39.35 -10.64 21.31
C ILE A 642 -40.86 -10.48 21.52
N SER A 643 -41.33 -10.56 22.76
CA SER A 643 -42.76 -10.41 23.09
C SER A 643 -43.29 -9.03 22.70
N THR A 644 -42.48 -7.98 22.85
CA THR A 644 -42.84 -6.63 22.40
C THR A 644 -42.97 -6.55 20.88
N ALA A 645 -42.01 -7.14 20.13
CA ALA A 645 -42.04 -7.17 18.67
C ALA A 645 -43.23 -7.98 18.10
N GLN A 646 -43.66 -9.01 18.82
CA GLN A 646 -44.84 -9.82 18.51
C GLN A 646 -46.17 -9.17 18.94
N GLY A 647 -46.15 -8.01 19.61
CA GLY A 647 -47.34 -7.30 20.08
C GLY A 647 -48.03 -7.94 21.30
N LEU A 648 -47.32 -8.78 22.05
CA LEU A 648 -47.83 -9.47 23.24
C LEU A 648 -47.81 -8.58 24.50
N TYR A 649 -47.21 -7.39 24.44
CA TYR A 649 -47.28 -6.36 25.47
C TYR A 649 -47.85 -5.04 24.89
N PRO A 650 -48.74 -4.33 25.59
CA PRO A 650 -49.25 -3.04 25.12
C PRO A 650 -48.12 -2.01 25.03
N SER A 651 -48.02 -1.33 23.88
CA SER A 651 -47.19 -0.12 23.76
C SER A 651 -47.64 0.89 24.82
N ALA A 652 -46.74 1.31 25.70
CA ALA A 652 -47.01 2.35 26.68
C ALA A 652 -47.11 3.73 26.01
N ALA A 653 -48.17 3.94 25.22
CA ALA A 653 -48.61 5.23 24.71
C ALA A 653 -50.03 5.12 24.15
N SER A 654 -51.02 5.24 25.03
CA SER A 654 -52.34 5.79 24.71
C SER A 654 -52.97 6.24 26.02
N THR A 655 -52.77 7.52 26.35
CA THR A 655 -53.51 8.21 27.41
C THR A 655 -55.01 8.02 27.15
N PRO A 656 -55.83 7.61 28.13
CA PRO A 656 -57.27 7.47 27.93
C PRO A 656 -57.90 8.84 27.63
N PRO A 657 -58.93 8.92 26.78
CA PRO A 657 -59.65 10.17 26.55
C PRO A 657 -60.34 10.60 27.86
N ALA A 658 -60.24 11.90 28.16
CA ALA A 658 -60.90 12.52 29.30
C ALA A 658 -62.42 12.27 29.25
N PRO A 659 -63.08 12.04 30.41
CA PRO A 659 -64.52 11.79 30.44
C PRO A 659 -65.30 13.04 30.02
N PRO A 660 -66.50 12.87 29.43
CA PRO A 660 -67.32 13.97 28.95
C PRO A 660 -67.78 14.82 30.14
N ARG A 661 -67.56 16.13 30.04
CA ARG A 661 -68.12 17.11 30.98
C ARG A 661 -69.65 17.05 30.87
N GLY A 662 -70.29 16.59 31.95
CA GLY A 662 -71.72 16.62 32.10
C GLY A 662 -72.27 18.04 32.05
N THR A 663 -73.29 18.22 31.22
CA THR A 663 -74.25 19.32 31.27
C THR A 663 -75.23 19.09 32.44
N THR A 664 -75.43 20.11 33.28
CA THR A 664 -76.64 20.39 34.07
C THR A 664 -76.40 21.78 34.69
N ARG A 665 -77.04 22.84 34.17
CA ARG A 665 -78.41 23.35 34.35
C ARG A 665 -78.37 24.61 35.22
#